data_AF-A0A2D2M6V8-F1
#
_entry.id   AF-A0A2D2M6V8-F1
#
_cell.length_a   1.000
_cell.length_b   1.000
_cell.length_c   1.000
_cell.angle_alpha   90.00
_cell.angle_beta   90.00
_cell.angle_gamma   90.00
#
_symmetry.space_group_name_H-M   'P 1'
#
loop_
_entity.id
_entity.type
_entity.pdbx_description
1 polymer ?
#
loop_
_entity_poly.entity_id
_entity_poly.type
_entity_poly.pdbx_seq_one_letter_code
_entity_poly.pdbx_strand_id
1 'polypeptide(L)'
;MSQSQTRLPADMVQRFPVLIVINAKGHDDSIIVRSAHAIADALHEHELGVELVGSLDEAEIAISANSTYSCAIIGWGLCDAAPEQALRLIRLIRRRTAQLPIMLGLSQATQGQIPLAFFEHIDGIIWQPEDSPQFIAGRIETAARRYLDSILPPFFGALVNFAGTHEYSWHTPGHTGGTAFMKTAVGRSFLEFYGEQMLRSDLSVSVGELGSLNDHSGPVDEAEKYAARVFGADYTFFSMGGSSASNQMVLHAAVTDGDAVLVDRNCHKSLNYALNMSGAVPLYLRPRRNARGLIGPVPRSELTPAAVAQKLADSPLATHKQAHPVLAVLTNSTYDGLCYNVQVTTRELSQSVDRIHYDEAWFAYARFNTLYEGRYGMHRGERHADDATVTVTHSTHKLLAALSQASMIHIRSGKVPVKPALFNEAFMMHTSTSPQYSIIASIDVSSKMMDDAGEYLTDESISEAIAFRQAMVRLSNELRERDPGDWWFGVWQPDEVNGVPFAEIDPDALHRGDAWVLKPTASWHGFGDLGDDYCMLDPIKVTVLTPGQTLEGAMEPSGIPAPLVSTFLASRGTVVEKTEPYSILLLFSIGVTKGKWGTLVAGLMEFKRHYDNNSPLEQVLPDLVASHGDRYRDMGLKDLAEQMHQDMLASKMLHNMDAAYTLLPDPVASPRATYARLVRGEIEQIAVRDMLDRTVAVQIVPYPPGIPLMMPGEKAGADKKAIVDYLLAMELFDGHFPGFEHDNHGIEIERDGQGRPTYKVYVVKQ
;
A
#
# COMPACT_ATOMS: atom_id res chain seq x y z
N MET A 1 23.93 18.52 -7.91
CA MET A 1 23.49 19.00 -6.58
C MET A 1 22.68 20.25 -6.81
N SER A 2 21.35 20.13 -6.82
CA SER A 2 20.46 21.29 -6.83
C SER A 2 20.58 21.96 -5.47
N GLN A 3 21.00 23.22 -5.41
CA GLN A 3 20.83 24.02 -4.21
C GLN A 3 19.33 24.26 -4.06
N SER A 4 18.68 23.48 -3.19
CA SER A 4 17.33 23.79 -2.75
C SER A 4 17.30 25.24 -2.27
N GLN A 5 16.40 26.06 -2.82
CA GLN A 5 16.23 27.45 -2.38
C GLN A 5 15.52 27.55 -1.02
N THR A 6 15.01 26.44 -0.50
CA THR A 6 14.21 26.39 0.73
C THR A 6 15.02 25.81 1.89
N ARG A 7 15.52 26.69 2.76
CA ARG A 7 16.29 26.30 3.95
C ARG A 7 15.38 25.74 5.03
N LEU A 8 15.93 24.89 5.90
CA LEU A 8 15.23 24.44 7.11
C LEU A 8 15.23 25.58 8.15
N PRO A 9 14.09 25.95 8.74
CA PRO A 9 14.02 26.98 9.78
C PRO A 9 14.91 26.66 10.99
N ALA A 10 15.47 27.69 11.63
CA ALA A 10 16.46 27.53 12.71
C ALA A 10 15.90 26.75 13.92
N ASP A 11 14.63 26.95 14.27
CA ASP A 11 13.95 26.23 15.36
C ASP A 11 13.76 24.73 15.05
N MET A 12 13.67 24.37 13.77
CA MET A 12 13.65 22.98 13.34
C MET A 12 15.06 22.37 13.32
N VAL A 13 16.08 23.14 12.91
CA VAL A 13 17.50 22.70 12.91
C VAL A 13 17.95 22.22 14.29
N GLN A 14 17.55 22.92 15.36
CA GLN A 14 17.90 22.56 16.74
C GLN A 14 17.41 21.17 17.17
N ARG A 15 16.44 20.58 16.45
CA ARG A 15 15.94 19.21 16.71
C ARG A 15 16.82 18.13 16.13
N PHE A 16 17.87 18.49 15.40
CA PHE A 16 18.75 17.55 14.72
C PHE A 16 20.16 17.50 15.34
N PRO A 17 20.41 16.67 16.38
CA PRO A 17 21.71 16.64 17.03
C PRO A 17 22.82 16.06 16.14
N VAL A 18 24.06 16.36 16.50
CA VAL A 18 25.25 15.69 15.99
C VAL A 18 25.51 14.44 16.83
N LEU A 19 25.62 13.27 16.20
CA LEU A 19 26.03 12.03 16.86
C LEU A 19 27.55 11.97 16.93
N ILE A 20 28.10 11.78 18.12
CA ILE A 20 29.54 11.59 18.35
C ILE A 20 29.77 10.22 18.98
N VAL A 21 30.45 9.35 18.24
CA VAL A 21 30.78 7.97 18.62
C VAL A 21 32.25 7.89 19.03
N ILE A 22 32.50 7.75 20.33
CA ILE A 22 33.85 7.70 20.91
C ILE A 22 33.92 6.65 22.00
N ASN A 23 35.08 6.03 22.19
CA ASN A 23 35.24 5.09 23.31
C ASN A 23 35.43 5.86 24.62
N ALA A 24 34.39 5.91 25.45
CA ALA A 24 34.44 6.50 26.80
C ALA A 24 34.69 5.44 27.90
N LYS A 25 34.57 4.14 27.61
CA LYS A 25 34.61 3.10 28.67
C LYS A 25 36.00 2.97 29.29
N GLY A 26 36.09 3.36 30.57
CA GLY A 26 37.28 3.18 31.41
C GLY A 26 38.34 4.29 31.32
N HIS A 27 38.06 5.38 30.58
CA HIS A 27 39.03 6.44 30.27
C HIS A 27 38.40 7.85 30.21
N ASP A 28 37.55 8.19 31.20
CA ASP A 28 36.88 9.51 31.27
C ASP A 28 37.87 10.71 31.25
N ASP A 29 39.10 10.51 31.73
CA ASP A 29 40.17 11.51 31.75
C ASP A 29 41.08 11.52 30.50
N SER A 30 40.76 10.71 29.47
CA SER A 30 41.58 10.69 28.25
C SER A 30 41.50 12.02 27.49
N ILE A 31 42.59 12.38 26.80
CA ILE A 31 42.64 13.60 25.98
C ILE A 31 41.59 13.58 24.85
N ILE A 32 41.23 12.39 24.36
CA ILE A 32 40.25 12.17 23.29
C ILE A 32 38.84 12.49 23.81
N VAL A 33 38.46 11.96 24.98
CA VAL A 33 37.15 12.24 25.60
C VAL A 33 37.02 13.72 25.95
N ARG A 34 38.06 14.34 26.51
CA ARG A 34 38.07 15.78 26.79
C ARG A 34 37.93 16.64 25.53
N SER A 35 38.60 16.25 24.44
CA SER A 35 38.45 16.94 23.15
C SER A 35 37.02 16.81 22.61
N ALA A 36 36.43 15.62 22.68
CA ALA A 36 35.05 15.42 22.22
C ALA A 36 34.03 16.24 23.03
N HIS A 37 34.20 16.34 24.35
CA HIS A 37 33.37 17.25 25.17
C HIS A 37 33.58 18.72 24.80
N ALA A 38 34.83 19.15 24.57
CA ALA A 38 35.10 20.52 24.14
C ALA A 38 34.49 20.83 22.76
N ILE A 39 34.48 19.86 21.82
CA ILE A 39 33.79 19.98 20.54
C ILE A 39 32.28 20.04 20.76
N ALA A 40 31.72 19.24 21.66
CA ALA A 40 30.30 19.25 21.98
C ALA A 40 29.85 20.60 22.58
N ASP A 41 30.63 21.14 23.52
CA ASP A 41 30.40 22.47 24.09
C ASP A 41 30.45 23.56 23.01
N ALA A 42 31.44 23.49 22.12
CA ALA A 42 31.53 24.42 20.98
C ALA A 42 30.33 24.27 20.04
N LEU A 43 29.85 23.06 19.75
CA LEU A 43 28.65 22.85 18.93
C LEU A 43 27.38 23.44 19.56
N HIS A 44 27.26 23.40 20.89
CA HIS A 44 26.16 24.07 21.59
C HIS A 44 26.18 25.60 21.40
N GLU A 45 27.36 26.22 21.30
CA GLU A 45 27.48 27.66 20.95
C GLU A 45 26.95 27.96 19.53
N HIS A 46 26.92 26.95 18.65
CA HIS A 46 26.32 27.01 17.30
C HIS A 46 24.86 26.54 17.25
N GLU A 47 24.20 26.37 18.40
CA GLU A 47 22.82 25.89 18.54
C GLU A 47 22.58 24.46 17.97
N LEU A 48 23.63 23.64 17.91
CA LEU A 48 23.51 22.23 17.53
C LEU A 48 23.55 21.36 18.79
N GLY A 49 22.49 20.59 19.01
CA GLY A 49 22.49 19.55 20.05
C GLY A 49 23.52 18.47 19.74
N VAL A 50 23.98 17.76 20.78
CA VAL A 50 24.97 16.67 20.62
C VAL A 50 24.53 15.45 21.40
N GLU A 51 24.64 14.28 20.76
CA GLU A 51 24.44 12.97 21.39
C GLU A 51 25.77 12.22 21.38
N LEU A 52 26.24 11.81 22.57
CA LEU A 52 27.49 11.09 22.76
C LEU A 52 27.19 9.62 23.07
N VAL A 53 27.78 8.70 22.30
CA VAL A 53 27.67 7.25 22.51
C VAL A 53 29.04 6.61 22.63
N GLY A 54 29.13 5.56 23.45
CA GLY A 54 30.39 4.98 23.92
C GLY A 54 30.97 3.87 23.05
N SER A 55 30.21 3.38 22.06
CA SER A 55 30.57 2.21 21.26
C SER A 55 29.89 2.18 19.89
N LEU A 56 30.40 1.35 18.98
CA LEU A 56 29.78 1.14 17.66
C LEU A 56 28.39 0.48 17.78
N ASP A 57 28.16 -0.38 18.78
CA ASP A 57 26.86 -1.02 19.02
C ASP A 57 25.81 0.00 19.49
N GLU A 58 26.17 0.88 20.43
CA GLU A 58 25.28 1.96 20.87
C GLU A 58 24.97 2.92 19.72
N ALA A 59 25.95 3.22 18.86
CA ALA A 59 25.73 4.03 17.67
C ALA A 59 24.78 3.37 16.66
N GLU A 60 24.89 2.05 16.46
CA GLU A 60 23.99 1.31 15.59
C GLU A 60 22.54 1.35 16.11
N ILE A 61 22.35 1.20 17.43
CA ILE A 61 21.05 1.35 18.09
C ILE A 61 20.53 2.78 17.93
N ALA A 62 21.37 3.78 18.17
CA ALA A 62 21.01 5.19 18.10
C ALA A 62 20.55 5.59 16.69
N ILE A 63 21.29 5.19 15.65
CA ILE A 63 20.93 5.39 14.23
C ILE A 63 19.66 4.60 13.86
N SER A 64 19.48 3.40 14.40
CA SER A 64 18.30 2.58 14.13
C SER A 64 17.03 3.13 14.80
N ALA A 65 17.16 3.75 15.97
CA ALA A 65 16.04 4.28 16.74
C ALA A 65 15.65 5.72 16.30
N ASN A 66 16.63 6.53 15.88
CA ASN A 66 16.41 7.94 15.61
C ASN A 66 16.87 8.35 14.20
N SER A 67 16.00 9.04 13.45
CA SER A 67 16.31 9.61 12.13
C SER A 67 16.74 11.08 12.17
N THR A 68 16.80 11.71 13.33
CA THR A 68 17.02 13.16 13.45
C THR A 68 18.48 13.57 13.56
N TYR A 69 19.47 12.81 13.11
CA TYR A 69 20.86 13.30 13.15
C TYR A 69 21.15 14.30 12.03
N SER A 70 22.00 15.29 12.31
CA SER A 70 22.49 16.27 11.31
C SER A 70 23.92 16.00 10.84
N CYS A 71 24.70 15.24 11.63
CA CYS A 71 26.04 14.76 11.28
C CYS A 71 26.40 13.58 12.20
N ALA A 72 27.19 12.64 11.72
CA ALA A 72 27.76 11.54 12.52
C ALA A 72 29.29 11.64 12.54
N ILE A 73 29.89 11.61 13.72
CA ILE A 73 31.33 11.64 13.93
C ILE A 73 31.75 10.32 14.57
N ILE A 74 32.57 9.54 13.88
CA ILE A 74 33.02 8.23 14.35
C ILE A 74 34.51 8.29 14.66
N GLY A 75 34.88 8.01 15.91
CA GLY A 75 36.27 7.96 16.33
C GLY A 75 37.02 6.84 15.63
N TRP A 76 38.12 7.16 14.94
CA TRP A 76 38.88 6.19 14.15
C TRP A 76 39.48 5.07 15.00
N GLY A 77 39.78 5.31 16.28
CA GLY A 77 40.22 4.24 17.18
C GLY A 77 39.21 3.10 17.32
N LEU A 78 37.91 3.39 17.21
CA LEU A 78 36.86 2.36 17.17
C LEU A 78 36.82 1.66 15.81
N CYS A 79 36.98 2.43 14.73
CA CYS A 79 37.03 1.88 13.37
C CYS A 79 38.23 0.95 13.16
N ASP A 80 39.41 1.32 13.64
CA ASP A 80 40.63 0.54 13.51
C ASP A 80 40.58 -0.74 14.37
N ALA A 81 39.96 -0.66 15.55
CA ALA A 81 39.75 -1.81 16.42
C ALA A 81 38.71 -2.81 15.88
N ALA A 82 37.68 -2.34 15.16
CA ALA A 82 36.60 -3.16 14.64
C ALA A 82 36.14 -2.69 13.24
N PRO A 83 36.98 -2.86 12.19
CA PRO A 83 36.75 -2.25 10.88
C PRO A 83 35.48 -2.75 10.19
N GLU A 84 35.18 -4.05 10.29
CA GLU A 84 33.97 -4.63 9.71
C GLU A 84 32.70 -4.08 10.36
N GLN A 85 32.70 -3.90 11.69
CA GLN A 85 31.56 -3.34 12.41
C GLN A 85 31.36 -1.86 12.08
N ALA A 86 32.45 -1.09 12.01
CA ALA A 86 32.38 0.31 11.64
C ALA A 86 31.88 0.50 10.20
N LEU A 87 32.32 -0.33 9.25
CA LEU A 87 31.82 -0.31 7.88
C LEU A 87 30.34 -0.70 7.80
N ARG A 88 29.86 -1.66 8.62
CA ARG A 88 28.43 -1.97 8.72
C ARG A 88 27.62 -0.78 9.22
N LEU A 89 28.07 -0.09 10.27
CA LEU A 89 27.42 1.13 10.78
C LEU A 89 27.38 2.23 9.72
N ILE A 90 28.49 2.49 9.04
CA ILE A 90 28.58 3.51 7.97
C ILE A 90 27.62 3.16 6.83
N ARG A 91 27.57 1.89 6.40
CA ARG A 91 26.61 1.44 5.37
C ARG A 91 25.17 1.56 5.85
N LEU A 92 24.88 1.27 7.11
CA LEU A 92 23.55 1.47 7.70
C LEU A 92 23.14 2.93 7.63
N ILE A 93 24.01 3.86 8.04
CA ILE A 93 23.78 5.31 7.95
C ILE A 93 23.49 5.70 6.49
N ARG A 94 24.27 5.21 5.53
CA ARG A 94 24.09 5.52 4.10
C ARG A 94 22.79 4.96 3.53
N ARG A 95 22.34 3.78 3.98
CA ARG A 95 21.07 3.19 3.53
C ARG A 95 19.85 3.89 4.11
N ARG A 96 19.94 4.37 5.35
CA ARG A 96 18.84 5.05 6.05
C ARG A 96 18.74 6.54 5.71
N THR A 97 19.89 7.20 5.55
CA THR A 97 20.02 8.63 5.29
C THR A 97 21.20 8.87 4.36
N ALA A 98 20.98 8.72 3.05
CA ALA A 98 22.05 8.75 2.05
C ALA A 98 22.99 9.97 2.16
N GLN A 99 22.43 11.14 2.49
CA GLN A 99 23.15 12.41 2.51
C GLN A 99 23.66 12.84 3.91
N LEU A 100 23.44 12.04 4.97
CA LEU A 100 23.90 12.42 6.32
C LEU A 100 25.45 12.55 6.33
N PRO A 101 26.03 13.69 6.73
CA PRO A 101 27.48 13.83 6.77
C PRO A 101 28.11 12.84 7.76
N ILE A 102 29.12 12.09 7.32
CA ILE A 102 29.90 11.18 8.17
C ILE A 102 31.35 11.69 8.23
N MET A 103 31.84 11.97 9.43
CA MET A 103 33.23 12.42 9.66
C MET A 103 34.00 11.43 10.52
N LEU A 104 35.28 11.22 10.22
CA LEU A 104 36.18 10.42 11.06
C LEU A 104 36.97 11.31 12.03
N GLY A 105 36.92 10.99 13.31
CA GLY A 105 37.73 11.63 14.35
C GLY A 105 39.07 10.91 14.53
N LEU A 106 40.17 11.53 14.11
CA LEU A 106 41.53 11.00 14.23
C LEU A 106 42.24 11.52 15.49
N SER A 107 43.16 10.69 16.00
CA SER A 107 44.10 11.05 17.06
C SER A 107 45.53 10.63 16.71
N GLN A 108 46.55 11.31 17.24
CA GLN A 108 47.97 10.99 16.95
C GLN A 108 48.37 9.54 17.29
N ALA A 109 47.62 8.84 18.14
CA ALA A 109 47.89 7.45 18.52
C ALA A 109 47.61 6.43 17.40
N THR A 110 46.90 6.84 16.34
CA THR A 110 46.51 5.97 15.22
C THR A 110 47.45 6.14 14.03
N GLN A 111 48.44 5.24 13.90
CA GLN A 111 49.46 5.22 12.84
C GLN A 111 49.02 4.48 11.56
N GLY A 112 47.82 3.90 11.52
CA GLY A 112 47.32 3.11 10.39
C GLY A 112 46.85 3.95 9.19
N GLN A 113 47.04 3.44 7.97
CA GLN A 113 46.41 4.00 6.77
C GLN A 113 44.90 3.71 6.79
N ILE A 114 44.07 4.75 6.61
CA ILE A 114 42.62 4.58 6.46
C ILE A 114 42.36 3.80 5.16
N PRO A 115 41.68 2.63 5.21
CA PRO A 115 41.37 1.86 4.01
C PRO A 115 40.43 2.61 3.06
N LEU A 116 40.55 2.32 1.75
CA LEU A 116 39.71 2.94 0.70
C LEU A 116 38.20 2.81 1.00
N ALA A 117 37.78 1.66 1.54
CA ALA A 117 36.38 1.41 1.87
C ALA A 117 35.76 2.43 2.84
N PHE A 118 36.57 3.10 3.68
CA PHE A 118 36.09 4.20 4.51
C PHE A 118 36.00 5.51 3.72
N PHE A 119 37.02 5.82 2.92
CA PHE A 119 37.03 7.02 2.06
C PHE A 119 35.86 7.07 1.08
N GLU A 120 35.39 5.93 0.59
CA GLU A 120 34.22 5.83 -0.30
C GLU A 120 32.90 6.24 0.37
N HIS A 121 32.86 6.33 1.69
CA HIS A 121 31.63 6.53 2.44
C HIS A 121 31.67 7.67 3.46
N ILE A 122 32.77 8.41 3.61
CA ILE A 122 32.88 9.55 4.55
C ILE A 122 32.92 10.89 3.80
N ASP A 123 32.51 11.95 4.48
CA ASP A 123 32.48 13.32 3.96
C ASP A 123 33.63 14.19 4.51
N GLY A 124 34.28 13.74 5.59
CA GLY A 124 35.34 14.52 6.22
C GLY A 124 36.17 13.79 7.26
N ILE A 125 37.27 14.44 7.64
CA ILE A 125 38.20 14.01 8.68
C ILE A 125 38.43 15.19 9.62
N ILE A 126 38.42 14.90 10.93
CA ILE A 126 38.66 15.83 12.03
C ILE A 126 39.85 15.32 12.84
N TRP A 127 40.82 16.18 13.14
CA TRP A 127 41.94 15.87 14.03
C TRP A 127 41.67 16.40 15.43
N GLN A 128 41.15 15.54 16.31
CA GLN A 128 40.57 15.95 17.59
C GLN A 128 41.54 16.67 18.56
N PRO A 129 42.85 16.34 18.65
CA PRO A 129 43.77 17.04 19.55
C PRO A 129 44.64 18.12 18.88
N GLU A 130 44.61 18.26 17.55
CA GLU A 130 45.47 19.21 16.81
C GLU A 130 44.73 20.47 16.35
N ASP A 131 43.43 20.36 16.07
CA ASP A 131 42.58 21.49 15.69
C ASP A 131 41.86 22.10 16.92
N SER A 132 41.59 23.40 16.89
CA SER A 132 40.78 24.05 17.93
C SER A 132 39.32 23.55 17.90
N PRO A 133 38.66 23.31 19.05
CA PRO A 133 37.26 22.89 19.09
C PRO A 133 36.31 23.79 18.29
N GLN A 134 36.51 25.11 18.31
CA GLN A 134 35.69 26.07 17.57
C GLN A 134 35.79 25.89 16.06
N PHE A 135 37.00 25.65 15.53
CA PHE A 135 37.19 25.39 14.11
C PHE A 135 36.52 24.08 13.67
N ILE A 136 36.66 23.03 14.49
CA ILE A 136 36.01 21.73 14.26
C ILE A 136 34.49 21.91 14.26
N ALA A 137 33.93 22.57 15.27
CA ALA A 137 32.51 22.85 15.39
C ALA A 137 31.96 23.61 14.18
N GLY A 138 32.65 24.67 13.71
CA GLY A 138 32.23 25.41 12.51
C GLY A 138 32.25 24.56 11.22
N ARG A 139 33.18 23.60 11.10
CA ARG A 139 33.18 22.64 9.97
C ARG A 139 32.01 21.67 10.04
N ILE A 140 31.73 21.13 11.22
CA ILE A 140 30.59 20.23 11.46
C ILE A 140 29.28 20.99 11.19
N GLU A 141 29.14 22.20 11.71
CA GLU A 141 27.98 23.06 11.47
C GLU A 141 27.75 23.30 9.98
N THR A 142 28.81 23.64 9.24
CA THR A 142 28.71 23.87 7.79
C THR A 142 28.22 22.62 7.05
N ALA A 143 28.70 21.44 7.42
CA ALA A 143 28.27 20.18 6.83
C ALA A 143 26.83 19.83 7.23
N ALA A 144 26.49 19.96 8.50
CA ALA A 144 25.16 19.74 9.06
C ALA A 144 24.13 20.65 8.38
N ARG A 145 24.40 21.97 8.26
CA ARG A 145 23.51 22.91 7.57
C ARG A 145 23.32 22.56 6.10
N ARG A 146 24.38 22.18 5.39
CA ARG A 146 24.28 21.77 3.98
C ARG A 146 23.34 20.56 3.81
N TYR A 147 23.41 19.60 4.72
CA TYR A 147 22.52 18.45 4.74
C TYR A 147 21.08 18.85 5.12
N LEU A 148 20.89 19.63 6.18
CA LEU A 148 19.56 20.06 6.61
C LEU A 148 18.85 20.94 5.58
N ASP A 149 19.59 21.70 4.77
CA ASP A 149 19.04 22.46 3.64
C ASP A 149 18.59 21.55 2.47
N SER A 150 18.95 20.25 2.47
CA SER A 150 18.55 19.29 1.44
C SER A 150 17.43 18.32 1.86
N ILE A 151 16.99 18.32 3.12
CA ILE A 151 15.98 17.36 3.61
C ILE A 151 14.55 17.75 3.19
N LEU A 152 14.28 19.03 2.98
CA LEU A 152 12.96 19.51 2.55
C LEU A 152 12.81 19.36 1.03
N PRO A 153 11.78 18.65 0.54
CA PRO A 153 11.48 18.60 -0.88
C PRO A 153 10.79 19.89 -1.36
N PRO A 154 10.69 20.11 -2.69
CA PRO A 154 10.41 21.43 -3.25
C PRO A 154 9.13 22.11 -2.71
N PHE A 155 8.00 21.41 -2.73
CA PHE A 155 6.71 21.99 -2.33
C PHE A 155 6.60 22.11 -0.81
N PHE A 156 6.96 21.05 -0.07
CA PHE A 156 6.90 21.12 1.39
C PHE A 156 7.88 22.16 1.96
N GLY A 157 9.07 22.29 1.38
CA GLY A 157 10.05 23.30 1.75
C GLY A 157 9.56 24.72 1.51
N ALA A 158 8.86 24.96 0.39
CA ALA A 158 8.24 26.26 0.12
C ALA A 158 7.13 26.55 1.14
N LEU A 159 6.28 25.56 1.44
CA LEU A 159 5.19 25.68 2.41
C LEU A 159 5.68 25.98 3.84
N VAL A 160 6.75 25.31 4.28
CA VAL A 160 7.39 25.55 5.59
C VAL A 160 7.94 26.97 5.68
N ASN A 161 8.63 27.44 4.65
CA ASN A 161 9.20 28.78 4.63
C ASN A 161 8.12 29.88 4.58
N PHE A 162 7.05 29.67 3.80
CA PHE A 162 5.90 30.58 3.79
C PHE A 162 5.20 30.64 5.15
N ALA A 163 4.97 29.51 5.81
CA ALA A 163 4.30 29.50 7.11
C ALA A 163 5.03 30.38 8.15
N GLY A 164 6.36 30.46 8.04
CA GLY A 164 7.25 31.27 8.88
C GLY A 164 7.25 32.78 8.60
N THR A 165 6.68 33.28 7.50
CA THR A 165 6.67 34.74 7.20
C THR A 165 5.59 35.51 7.97
N HIS A 166 4.66 34.82 8.63
CA HIS A 166 3.62 35.41 9.49
C HIS A 166 2.73 36.47 8.80
N GLU A 167 2.46 36.33 7.51
CA GLU A 167 1.65 37.29 6.76
C GLU A 167 0.16 37.25 7.13
N TYR A 168 -0.48 38.43 7.16
CA TYR A 168 -1.93 38.55 7.30
C TYR A 168 -2.62 38.34 5.96
N SER A 169 -3.34 37.23 5.83
CA SER A 169 -4.10 36.90 4.62
C SER A 169 -5.47 37.61 4.58
N TRP A 170 -5.76 38.27 3.46
CA TRP A 170 -7.09 38.82 3.12
C TRP A 170 -7.77 38.01 1.99
N HIS A 171 -7.37 36.75 1.83
CA HIS A 171 -7.84 35.82 0.81
C HIS A 171 -8.39 34.54 1.44
N THR A 172 -8.90 33.62 0.62
CA THR A 172 -9.36 32.29 1.06
C THR A 172 -8.18 31.41 1.50
N PRO A 173 -8.38 30.45 2.42
CA PRO A 173 -9.66 30.08 3.06
C PRO A 173 -10.12 31.04 4.17
N GLY A 174 -11.44 31.10 4.41
CA GLY A 174 -12.07 32.06 5.33
C GLY A 174 -11.71 31.89 6.81
N HIS A 175 -11.03 30.80 7.19
CA HIS A 175 -10.49 30.67 8.55
C HIS A 175 -9.21 31.47 8.78
N THR A 176 -8.56 31.97 7.72
CA THR A 176 -7.37 32.83 7.74
C THR A 176 -6.29 32.30 8.69
N GLY A 177 -5.72 31.15 8.36
CA GLY A 177 -4.70 30.48 9.18
C GLY A 177 -5.21 29.96 10.53
N GLY A 178 -6.53 29.90 10.74
CA GLY A 178 -7.17 29.37 11.94
C GLY A 178 -7.78 30.44 12.87
N THR A 179 -7.59 31.73 12.56
CA THR A 179 -8.10 32.85 13.36
C THR A 179 -9.62 32.81 13.53
N ALA A 180 -10.38 32.35 12.53
CA ALA A 180 -11.83 32.23 12.69
C ALA A 180 -12.24 31.18 13.74
N PHE A 181 -11.47 30.09 13.88
CA PHE A 181 -11.74 29.05 14.88
C PHE A 181 -11.53 29.56 16.31
N MET A 182 -10.67 30.55 16.52
CA MET A 182 -10.45 31.17 17.83
C MET A 182 -11.67 31.88 18.42
N LYS A 183 -12.72 32.10 17.61
CA LYS A 183 -13.91 32.90 17.96
C LYS A 183 -14.95 32.12 18.78
N THR A 184 -14.89 30.79 18.85
CA THR A 184 -15.83 29.96 19.64
C THR A 184 -15.09 28.88 20.42
N ALA A 185 -15.71 28.36 21.49
CA ALA A 185 -15.11 27.29 22.29
C ALA A 185 -14.85 26.03 21.44
N VAL A 186 -15.84 25.61 20.63
CA VAL A 186 -15.68 24.46 19.73
C VAL A 186 -14.57 24.67 18.70
N GLY A 187 -14.43 25.90 18.16
CA GLY A 187 -13.36 26.21 17.22
C GLY A 187 -11.97 26.20 17.88
N ARG A 188 -11.84 26.69 19.12
CA ARG A 188 -10.57 26.59 19.86
C ARG A 188 -10.17 25.14 20.11
N SER A 189 -11.11 24.29 20.53
CA SER A 189 -10.85 22.86 20.69
C SER A 189 -10.43 22.20 19.37
N PHE A 190 -11.01 22.60 18.23
CA PHE A 190 -10.60 22.14 16.91
C PHE A 190 -9.16 22.58 16.58
N LEU A 191 -8.81 23.84 16.82
CA LEU A 191 -7.46 24.36 16.60
C LEU A 191 -6.43 23.69 17.50
N GLU A 192 -6.74 23.47 18.78
CA GLU A 192 -5.86 22.77 19.73
C GLU A 192 -5.65 21.31 19.33
N PHE A 193 -6.68 20.64 18.82
CA PHE A 193 -6.59 19.24 18.37
C PHE A 193 -5.72 19.09 17.12
N TYR A 194 -5.92 19.91 16.09
CA TYR A 194 -5.18 19.80 14.82
C TYR A 194 -3.83 20.53 14.82
N GLY A 195 -3.69 21.57 15.65
CA GLY A 195 -2.52 22.44 15.70
C GLY A 195 -2.56 23.58 14.67
N GLU A 196 -1.96 24.70 15.05
CA GLU A 196 -1.96 25.93 14.24
C GLU A 196 -1.23 25.76 12.90
N GLN A 197 -0.14 25.00 12.85
CA GLN A 197 0.67 24.84 11.63
C GLN A 197 -0.11 24.20 10.48
N MET A 198 -0.97 23.23 10.78
CA MET A 198 -1.85 22.60 9.78
C MET A 198 -2.84 23.60 9.19
N LEU A 199 -3.38 24.51 10.01
CA LEU A 199 -4.31 25.55 9.57
C LEU A 199 -3.61 26.71 8.84
N ARG A 200 -2.38 27.06 9.22
CA ARG A 200 -1.57 28.07 8.54
C ARG A 200 -1.09 27.63 7.17
N SER A 201 -0.94 26.32 6.98
CA SER A 201 -0.58 25.70 5.70
C SER A 201 -1.77 25.37 4.80
N ASP A 202 -3.00 25.56 5.29
CA ASP A 202 -4.21 25.48 4.46
C ASP A 202 -4.42 26.80 3.72
N LEU A 203 -3.88 26.87 2.52
CA LEU A 203 -3.76 28.06 1.69
C LEU A 203 -4.48 27.87 0.36
N SER A 204 -4.58 28.95 -0.42
CA SER A 204 -5.12 28.92 -1.77
C SER A 204 -4.11 29.43 -2.79
N VAL A 205 -4.45 29.26 -4.08
CA VAL A 205 -3.69 29.79 -5.22
C VAL A 205 -3.46 31.31 -5.17
N SER A 206 -4.13 32.02 -4.26
CA SER A 206 -3.85 33.44 -3.97
C SER A 206 -2.41 33.67 -3.49
N VAL A 207 -1.77 32.64 -2.93
CA VAL A 207 -0.35 32.64 -2.55
C VAL A 207 0.48 32.24 -3.77
N GLY A 208 0.74 33.21 -4.65
CA GLY A 208 1.39 32.96 -5.95
C GLY A 208 2.78 32.33 -5.89
N GLU A 209 3.50 32.48 -4.77
CA GLU A 209 4.83 31.88 -4.57
C GLU A 209 4.82 30.34 -4.43
N LEU A 210 3.67 29.74 -4.05
CA LEU A 210 3.50 28.29 -3.96
C LEU A 210 3.04 27.67 -5.28
N GLY A 211 2.76 28.49 -6.30
CA GLY A 211 2.28 28.05 -7.59
C GLY A 211 0.85 27.51 -7.55
N SER A 212 0.53 26.62 -8.48
CA SER A 212 -0.83 26.09 -8.67
C SER A 212 -0.77 24.63 -9.11
N LEU A 213 -1.56 23.77 -8.44
CA LEU A 213 -1.70 22.37 -8.80
C LEU A 213 -2.35 22.18 -10.17
N ASN A 214 -3.39 22.95 -10.48
CA ASN A 214 -4.12 22.81 -11.75
C ASN A 214 -3.33 23.38 -12.94
N ASP A 215 -2.41 24.30 -12.69
CA ASP A 215 -1.56 24.88 -13.75
C ASP A 215 -0.19 24.19 -13.84
N HIS A 216 0.12 23.25 -12.93
CA HIS A 216 1.44 22.62 -12.81
C HIS A 216 2.57 23.66 -12.83
N SER A 217 2.59 24.54 -11.84
CA SER A 217 3.50 25.69 -11.80
C SER A 217 4.16 25.91 -10.44
N GLY A 218 5.30 26.61 -10.45
CA GLY A 218 6.05 26.94 -9.23
C GLY A 218 6.56 25.68 -8.50
N PRO A 219 6.59 25.69 -7.16
CA PRO A 219 7.01 24.55 -6.35
C PRO A 219 6.25 23.24 -6.63
N VAL A 220 4.99 23.31 -7.12
CA VAL A 220 4.24 22.10 -7.49
C VAL A 220 4.85 21.40 -8.71
N ASP A 221 5.20 22.15 -9.76
CA ASP A 221 5.88 21.62 -10.95
C ASP A 221 7.24 20.99 -10.59
N GLU A 222 7.98 21.66 -9.71
CA GLU A 222 9.25 21.15 -9.21
C GLU A 222 9.08 19.83 -8.45
N ALA A 223 8.05 19.72 -7.60
CA ALA A 223 7.72 18.50 -6.86
C ALA A 223 7.24 17.36 -7.78
N GLU A 224 6.42 17.66 -8.79
CA GLU A 224 5.97 16.67 -9.78
C GLU A 224 7.13 16.14 -10.63
N LYS A 225 8.03 17.01 -11.08
CA LYS A 225 9.28 16.62 -11.77
C LYS A 225 10.22 15.83 -10.86
N TYR A 226 10.31 16.22 -9.59
CA TYR A 226 11.08 15.50 -8.60
C TYR A 226 10.54 14.08 -8.42
N ALA A 227 9.23 13.92 -8.23
CA ALA A 227 8.58 12.63 -8.13
C ALA A 227 8.74 11.80 -9.42
N ALA A 228 8.61 12.40 -10.60
CA ALA A 228 8.86 11.71 -11.88
C ALA A 228 10.26 11.09 -11.95
N ARG A 229 11.30 11.82 -11.53
CA ARG A 229 12.66 11.30 -11.42
C ARG A 229 12.75 10.12 -10.44
N VAL A 230 12.22 10.28 -9.23
CA VAL A 230 12.28 9.26 -8.16
C VAL A 230 11.57 7.97 -8.61
N PHE A 231 10.36 8.10 -9.15
CA PHE A 231 9.52 6.98 -9.58
C PHE A 231 9.83 6.47 -11.00
N GLY A 232 10.75 7.09 -11.74
CA GLY A 232 11.18 6.63 -13.06
C GLY A 232 10.15 6.82 -14.17
N ALA A 233 9.30 7.84 -14.03
CA ALA A 233 8.31 8.26 -14.99
C ALA A 233 8.84 9.39 -15.88
N ASP A 234 8.25 9.55 -17.07
CA ASP A 234 8.54 10.73 -17.90
C ASP A 234 7.78 11.95 -17.37
N TYR A 235 6.55 11.73 -16.87
CA TYR A 235 5.74 12.74 -16.19
C TYR A 235 5.06 12.14 -14.96
N THR A 236 4.87 12.95 -13.93
CA THR A 236 4.06 12.62 -12.75
C THR A 236 3.07 13.74 -12.49
N PHE A 237 1.84 13.40 -12.14
CA PHE A 237 0.79 14.34 -11.70
C PHE A 237 0.37 14.00 -10.27
N PHE A 238 0.22 15.02 -9.42
CA PHE A 238 -0.29 14.83 -8.06
C PHE A 238 -1.82 14.94 -8.03
N SER A 239 -2.49 13.95 -7.45
CA SER A 239 -3.95 13.85 -7.39
C SER A 239 -4.44 13.83 -5.94
N MET A 240 -5.54 14.55 -5.71
CA MET A 240 -6.13 14.80 -4.39
C MET A 240 -7.46 14.06 -4.19
N GLY A 241 -7.89 13.28 -5.18
CA GLY A 241 -9.10 12.46 -5.12
C GLY A 241 -8.81 10.98 -4.92
N GLY A 242 -7.60 10.64 -4.47
CA GLY A 242 -7.06 9.29 -4.43
C GLY A 242 -6.92 8.67 -5.83
N SER A 243 -6.46 7.41 -5.89
CA SER A 243 -6.42 6.67 -7.17
C SER A 243 -7.81 6.52 -7.81
N SER A 244 -8.89 6.73 -7.05
CA SER A 244 -10.24 6.78 -7.59
C SER A 244 -10.40 7.86 -8.66
N ALA A 245 -10.02 9.11 -8.35
CA ALA A 245 -10.03 10.20 -9.31
C ALA A 245 -8.92 10.01 -10.37
N SER A 246 -7.74 9.53 -9.95
CA SER A 246 -6.62 9.29 -10.88
C SER A 246 -6.98 8.32 -12.01
N ASN A 247 -7.67 7.22 -11.70
CA ASN A 247 -8.15 6.26 -12.70
C ASN A 247 -9.17 6.92 -13.66
N GLN A 248 -10.05 7.79 -13.15
CA GLN A 248 -11.01 8.53 -13.97
C GLN A 248 -10.31 9.55 -14.89
N MET A 249 -9.26 10.22 -14.42
CA MET A 249 -8.43 11.13 -15.22
C MET A 249 -7.75 10.37 -16.37
N VAL A 250 -7.14 9.23 -16.08
CA VAL A 250 -6.46 8.39 -17.09
C VAL A 250 -7.44 7.95 -18.18
N LEU A 251 -8.63 7.45 -17.80
CA LEU A 251 -9.64 7.02 -18.77
C LEU A 251 -10.21 8.20 -19.57
N HIS A 252 -10.58 9.32 -18.93
CA HIS A 252 -11.09 10.50 -19.65
C HIS A 252 -10.05 11.13 -20.59
N ALA A 253 -8.76 11.00 -20.31
CA ALA A 253 -7.71 11.51 -21.19
C ALA A 253 -7.55 10.67 -22.48
N ALA A 254 -8.07 9.45 -22.53
CA ALA A 254 -7.76 8.48 -23.58
C ALA A 254 -8.99 7.83 -24.25
N VAL A 255 -10.18 7.90 -23.65
CA VAL A 255 -11.34 7.09 -24.04
C VAL A 255 -12.56 7.97 -24.33
N THR A 256 -13.24 7.71 -25.45
CA THR A 256 -14.46 8.38 -25.86
C THR A 256 -15.66 7.42 -25.94
N ASP A 257 -16.86 7.97 -26.14
CA ASP A 257 -18.11 7.20 -26.17
C ASP A 257 -18.09 6.16 -27.31
N GLY A 258 -18.32 4.90 -26.96
CA GLY A 258 -18.29 3.76 -27.90
C GLY A 258 -16.92 3.11 -28.12
N ASP A 259 -15.82 3.69 -27.59
CA ASP A 259 -14.50 3.07 -27.70
C ASP A 259 -14.42 1.76 -26.90
N ALA A 260 -13.80 0.74 -27.50
CA ALA A 260 -13.55 -0.52 -26.81
C ALA A 260 -12.36 -0.38 -25.83
N VAL A 261 -12.53 -0.85 -24.61
CA VAL A 261 -11.48 -0.83 -23.56
C VAL A 261 -11.33 -2.23 -22.99
N LEU A 262 -10.10 -2.76 -22.94
CA LEU A 262 -9.80 -4.00 -22.23
C LEU A 262 -9.68 -3.70 -20.75
N VAL A 263 -10.43 -4.39 -19.90
CA VAL A 263 -10.49 -4.11 -18.46
C VAL A 263 -10.37 -5.40 -17.68
N ASP A 264 -9.44 -5.44 -16.74
CA ASP A 264 -9.41 -6.51 -15.73
C ASP A 264 -10.75 -6.62 -15.01
N ARG A 265 -11.37 -7.82 -14.99
CA ARG A 265 -12.59 -8.02 -14.21
C ARG A 265 -12.34 -7.85 -12.71
N ASN A 266 -11.10 -8.01 -12.26
CA ASN A 266 -10.61 -7.65 -10.92
C ASN A 266 -10.17 -6.18 -10.84
N CYS A 267 -10.99 -5.26 -11.35
CA CYS A 267 -10.71 -3.83 -11.26
C CYS A 267 -11.40 -3.19 -10.05
N HIS A 268 -10.79 -2.13 -9.52
CA HIS A 268 -11.41 -1.32 -8.48
C HIS A 268 -12.66 -0.60 -9.00
N LYS A 269 -13.65 -0.39 -8.13
CA LYS A 269 -14.93 0.28 -8.45
C LYS A 269 -14.79 1.63 -9.16
N SER A 270 -13.68 2.34 -8.98
CA SER A 270 -13.42 3.62 -9.68
C SER A 270 -13.27 3.46 -11.19
N LEU A 271 -12.68 2.37 -11.66
CA LEU A 271 -12.55 2.07 -13.09
C LEU A 271 -13.93 1.84 -13.71
N ASN A 272 -14.84 1.19 -12.98
CA ASN A 272 -16.23 1.02 -13.41
C ASN A 272 -16.96 2.36 -13.57
N TYR A 273 -16.78 3.26 -12.60
CA TYR A 273 -17.33 4.61 -12.72
C TYR A 273 -16.71 5.37 -13.89
N ALA A 274 -15.42 5.20 -14.14
CA ALA A 274 -14.75 5.81 -15.30
C ALA A 274 -15.26 5.27 -16.65
N LEU A 275 -15.57 3.97 -16.75
CA LEU A 275 -16.21 3.38 -17.94
C LEU A 275 -17.61 3.98 -18.20
N ASN A 276 -18.40 4.17 -17.13
CA ASN A 276 -19.69 4.85 -17.20
C ASN A 276 -19.53 6.30 -17.70
N MET A 277 -18.63 7.08 -17.10
CA MET A 277 -18.44 8.50 -17.43
C MET A 277 -17.93 8.71 -18.86
N SER A 278 -16.99 7.87 -19.31
CA SER A 278 -16.44 7.94 -20.68
C SER A 278 -17.42 7.43 -21.74
N GLY A 279 -18.31 6.50 -21.41
CA GLY A 279 -19.14 5.80 -22.41
C GLY A 279 -18.41 4.64 -23.09
N ALA A 280 -17.32 4.16 -22.49
CA ALA A 280 -16.54 3.05 -23.00
C ALA A 280 -17.37 1.76 -23.13
N VAL A 281 -16.99 0.93 -24.08
CA VAL A 281 -17.45 -0.45 -24.22
C VAL A 281 -16.43 -1.38 -23.55
N PRO A 282 -16.72 -1.92 -22.36
CA PRO A 282 -15.76 -2.78 -21.67
C PRO A 282 -15.67 -4.17 -22.31
N LEU A 283 -14.44 -4.64 -22.47
CA LEU A 283 -14.06 -5.99 -22.85
C LEU A 283 -13.29 -6.61 -21.68
N TYR A 284 -13.91 -7.52 -20.94
CA TYR A 284 -13.32 -8.01 -19.69
C TYR A 284 -12.20 -9.04 -19.93
N LEU A 285 -11.06 -8.80 -19.27
CA LEU A 285 -9.99 -9.78 -19.07
C LEU A 285 -10.35 -10.62 -17.85
N ARG A 286 -10.30 -11.95 -17.98
CA ARG A 286 -10.76 -12.87 -16.93
C ARG A 286 -9.58 -13.34 -16.07
N PRO A 287 -9.49 -12.94 -14.79
CA PRO A 287 -8.47 -13.47 -13.89
C PRO A 287 -8.69 -14.96 -13.62
N ARG A 288 -7.60 -15.69 -13.31
CA ARG A 288 -7.70 -17.02 -12.69
C ARG A 288 -8.19 -16.89 -11.26
N ARG A 289 -8.71 -17.99 -10.71
CA ARG A 289 -9.00 -18.15 -9.28
C ARG A 289 -8.41 -19.46 -8.80
N ASN A 290 -8.07 -19.54 -7.53
CA ASN A 290 -7.75 -20.81 -6.89
C ASN A 290 -8.95 -21.32 -6.10
N ALA A 291 -8.88 -22.58 -5.70
CA ALA A 291 -9.99 -23.26 -5.04
C ALA A 291 -10.32 -22.71 -3.64
N ARG A 292 -9.45 -21.87 -3.07
CA ARG A 292 -9.69 -21.14 -1.81
C ARG A 292 -10.45 -19.82 -2.00
N GLY A 293 -10.70 -19.43 -3.25
CA GLY A 293 -11.42 -18.23 -3.60
C GLY A 293 -10.55 -16.98 -3.78
N LEU A 294 -9.22 -17.11 -3.71
CA LEU A 294 -8.30 -16.01 -3.99
C LEU A 294 -8.32 -15.66 -5.48
N ILE A 295 -8.30 -14.36 -5.77
CA ILE A 295 -8.21 -13.85 -7.13
C ILE A 295 -6.76 -13.93 -7.61
N GLY A 296 -6.56 -14.69 -8.68
CA GLY A 296 -5.30 -14.85 -9.38
C GLY A 296 -5.06 -13.80 -10.46
N PRO A 297 -3.93 -13.90 -11.18
CA PRO A 297 -3.64 -13.03 -12.29
C PRO A 297 -4.52 -13.36 -13.51
N VAL A 298 -4.71 -12.37 -14.38
CA VAL A 298 -5.15 -12.58 -15.77
C VAL A 298 -4.10 -13.44 -16.47
N PRO A 299 -4.45 -14.61 -17.02
CA PRO A 299 -3.48 -15.47 -17.69
C PRO A 299 -3.02 -14.86 -19.01
N ARG A 300 -1.77 -15.12 -19.42
CA ARG A 300 -1.19 -14.60 -20.66
C ARG A 300 -2.06 -14.87 -21.90
N SER A 301 -2.78 -15.99 -21.93
CA SER A 301 -3.69 -16.34 -23.03
C SER A 301 -4.81 -15.32 -23.26
N GLU A 302 -5.24 -14.60 -22.22
CA GLU A 302 -6.26 -13.55 -22.31
C GLU A 302 -5.72 -12.23 -22.91
N LEU A 303 -4.40 -12.07 -22.99
CA LEU A 303 -3.73 -10.84 -23.46
C LEU A 303 -3.34 -10.89 -24.95
N THR A 304 -3.46 -12.05 -25.58
CA THR A 304 -3.02 -12.26 -26.98
C THR A 304 -3.92 -11.53 -27.99
N PRO A 305 -3.39 -11.13 -29.16
CA PRO A 305 -4.20 -10.49 -30.21
C PRO A 305 -5.44 -11.30 -30.63
N ALA A 306 -5.30 -12.63 -30.70
CA ALA A 306 -6.41 -13.52 -31.02
C ALA A 306 -7.52 -13.48 -29.95
N ALA A 307 -7.15 -13.51 -28.67
CA ALA A 307 -8.12 -13.42 -27.57
C ALA A 307 -8.81 -12.05 -27.53
N VAL A 308 -8.07 -10.97 -27.75
CA VAL A 308 -8.61 -9.61 -27.82
C VAL A 308 -9.60 -9.46 -28.98
N ALA A 309 -9.22 -9.92 -30.19
CA ALA A 309 -10.08 -9.89 -31.36
C ALA A 309 -11.37 -10.69 -31.14
N GLN A 310 -11.26 -11.87 -30.51
CA GLN A 310 -12.42 -12.71 -30.19
C GLN A 310 -13.37 -12.01 -29.21
N LYS A 311 -12.86 -11.40 -28.13
CA LYS A 311 -13.68 -10.64 -27.16
C LYS A 311 -14.46 -9.51 -27.83
N LEU A 312 -13.81 -8.78 -28.73
CA LEU A 312 -14.45 -7.70 -29.47
C LEU A 312 -15.54 -8.23 -30.41
N ALA A 313 -15.24 -9.32 -31.14
CA ALA A 313 -16.18 -10.00 -32.02
C ALA A 313 -17.43 -10.48 -31.25
N ASP A 314 -17.26 -11.01 -30.04
CA ASP A 314 -18.33 -11.57 -29.22
C ASP A 314 -19.14 -10.50 -28.46
N SER A 315 -18.58 -9.32 -28.19
CA SER A 315 -19.23 -8.30 -27.36
C SER A 315 -20.50 -7.70 -28.00
N PRO A 316 -21.72 -7.90 -27.46
CA PRO A 316 -22.93 -7.34 -28.05
C PRO A 316 -23.00 -5.81 -27.99
N LEU A 317 -22.14 -5.19 -27.19
CA LEU A 317 -22.07 -3.73 -27.01
C LEU A 317 -21.14 -3.05 -28.02
N ALA A 318 -20.20 -3.78 -28.62
CA ALA A 318 -19.24 -3.22 -29.56
C ALA A 318 -19.88 -3.04 -30.95
N THR A 319 -19.98 -1.81 -31.43
CA THR A 319 -20.50 -1.49 -32.78
C THR A 319 -19.46 -1.76 -33.87
N HIS A 320 -18.18 -1.46 -33.59
CA HIS A 320 -17.07 -1.62 -34.53
C HIS A 320 -16.21 -2.85 -34.21
N LYS A 321 -16.61 -4.01 -34.76
CA LYS A 321 -16.01 -5.32 -34.48
C LYS A 321 -14.57 -5.53 -34.95
N GLN A 322 -14.03 -4.59 -35.72
CA GLN A 322 -12.65 -4.61 -36.23
C GLN A 322 -11.80 -3.46 -35.66
N ALA A 323 -12.33 -2.67 -34.73
CA ALA A 323 -11.58 -1.59 -34.09
C ALA A 323 -10.50 -2.15 -33.15
N HIS A 324 -9.43 -1.40 -32.95
CA HIS A 324 -8.47 -1.69 -31.89
C HIS A 324 -8.98 -1.11 -30.57
N PRO A 325 -8.93 -1.85 -29.45
CA PRO A 325 -9.19 -1.26 -28.15
C PRO A 325 -8.23 -0.11 -27.86
N VAL A 326 -8.74 0.99 -27.32
CA VAL A 326 -7.96 2.23 -27.17
C VAL A 326 -7.06 2.23 -25.92
N LEU A 327 -7.41 1.40 -24.94
CA LEU A 327 -6.76 1.27 -23.64
C LEU A 327 -6.94 -0.15 -23.11
N ALA A 328 -5.90 -0.69 -22.48
CA ALA A 328 -5.99 -1.84 -21.60
C ALA A 328 -5.73 -1.44 -20.14
N VAL A 329 -6.51 -1.98 -19.20
CA VAL A 329 -6.35 -1.74 -17.77
C VAL A 329 -6.10 -3.05 -17.03
N LEU A 330 -5.04 -3.11 -16.24
CA LEU A 330 -4.68 -4.24 -15.37
C LEU A 330 -4.41 -3.76 -13.95
N THR A 331 -4.95 -4.45 -12.95
CA THR A 331 -4.65 -4.17 -11.54
C THR A 331 -3.35 -4.86 -11.14
N ASN A 332 -2.30 -4.12 -10.75
CA ASN A 332 -0.99 -4.70 -10.41
C ASN A 332 -0.35 -4.05 -9.16
N SER A 333 -0.08 -4.75 -8.07
CA SER A 333 -0.45 -6.15 -7.81
C SER A 333 -1.95 -6.31 -7.55
N THR A 334 -2.42 -7.56 -7.55
CA THR A 334 -3.74 -7.86 -6.99
C THR A 334 -3.79 -7.50 -5.49
N TYR A 335 -5.00 -7.44 -4.93
CA TYR A 335 -5.19 -7.14 -3.50
C TYR A 335 -4.35 -8.07 -2.60
N ASP A 336 -4.35 -9.36 -2.91
CA ASP A 336 -3.65 -10.42 -2.18
C ASP A 336 -2.15 -10.53 -2.52
N GLY A 337 -1.60 -9.57 -3.28
CA GLY A 337 -0.17 -9.44 -3.52
C GLY A 337 0.37 -10.22 -4.71
N LEU A 338 -0.43 -10.54 -5.73
CA LEU A 338 0.08 -11.17 -6.95
C LEU A 338 0.59 -10.11 -7.92
N CYS A 339 1.89 -10.08 -8.15
CA CYS A 339 2.59 -9.12 -8.99
C CYS A 339 2.93 -9.73 -10.35
N TYR A 340 2.45 -9.12 -11.43
CA TYR A 340 2.71 -9.58 -12.80
C TYR A 340 4.17 -9.33 -13.21
N ASN A 341 4.71 -10.13 -14.12
CA ASN A 341 5.81 -9.67 -14.97
C ASN A 341 5.28 -8.58 -15.92
N VAL A 342 5.52 -7.32 -15.60
CA VAL A 342 4.96 -6.22 -16.40
C VAL A 342 5.63 -6.09 -17.76
N GLN A 343 6.87 -6.56 -17.91
CA GLN A 343 7.56 -6.56 -19.21
C GLN A 343 6.87 -7.54 -20.17
N VAL A 344 6.46 -8.71 -19.67
CA VAL A 344 5.68 -9.69 -20.44
C VAL A 344 4.31 -9.13 -20.78
N THR A 345 3.55 -8.63 -19.79
CA THR A 345 2.19 -8.13 -20.04
C THR A 345 2.19 -6.90 -20.96
N THR A 346 3.16 -5.99 -20.82
CA THR A 346 3.33 -4.83 -21.73
C THR A 346 3.58 -5.32 -23.16
N ARG A 347 4.51 -6.25 -23.36
CA ARG A 347 4.84 -6.77 -24.70
C ARG A 347 3.65 -7.47 -25.38
N GLU A 348 2.87 -8.25 -24.63
CA GLU A 348 1.69 -8.93 -25.17
C GLU A 348 0.58 -7.93 -25.52
N LEU A 349 0.22 -7.06 -24.58
CA LEU A 349 -0.86 -6.09 -24.78
C LEU A 349 -0.52 -5.06 -25.87
N SER A 350 0.74 -4.65 -25.99
CA SER A 350 1.17 -3.68 -27.01
C SER A 350 0.92 -4.16 -28.44
N GLN A 351 0.70 -5.45 -28.67
CA GLN A 351 0.32 -5.96 -29.99
C GLN A 351 -1.13 -5.62 -30.37
N SER A 352 -1.98 -5.30 -29.38
CA SER A 352 -3.42 -5.07 -29.57
C SER A 352 -3.87 -3.66 -29.19
N VAL A 353 -3.14 -2.99 -28.30
CA VAL A 353 -3.47 -1.65 -27.80
C VAL A 353 -2.26 -0.74 -27.82
N ASP A 354 -2.51 0.57 -27.92
CA ASP A 354 -1.44 1.58 -27.91
C ASP A 354 -1.24 2.26 -26.54
N ARG A 355 -2.13 1.98 -25.58
CA ARG A 355 -2.07 2.49 -24.21
C ARG A 355 -2.39 1.38 -23.21
N ILE A 356 -1.62 1.34 -22.13
CA ILE A 356 -1.82 0.42 -21.00
C ILE A 356 -1.87 1.26 -19.73
N HIS A 357 -2.83 0.96 -18.88
CA HIS A 357 -2.93 1.50 -17.54
C HIS A 357 -2.75 0.37 -16.52
N TYR A 358 -1.71 0.46 -15.70
CA TYR A 358 -1.55 -0.39 -14.53
C TYR A 358 -2.11 0.36 -13.31
N ASP A 359 -3.19 -0.14 -12.73
CA ASP A 359 -3.68 0.34 -11.43
C ASP A 359 -2.80 -0.28 -10.34
N GLU A 360 -1.80 0.48 -9.90
CA GLU A 360 -0.82 0.08 -8.89
C GLU A 360 -1.09 0.74 -7.54
N ALA A 361 -2.36 0.98 -7.21
CA ALA A 361 -2.75 1.62 -5.96
C ALA A 361 -2.14 0.94 -4.72
N TRP A 362 -1.96 -0.39 -4.78
CA TRP A 362 -1.40 -1.21 -3.71
C TRP A 362 0.10 -1.52 -3.84
N PHE A 363 0.82 -0.86 -4.76
CA PHE A 363 2.17 -1.30 -5.15
C PHE A 363 3.17 -0.16 -5.39
N ALA A 364 2.91 1.02 -4.83
CA ALA A 364 3.71 2.22 -5.02
C ALA A 364 5.18 2.12 -4.57
N TYR A 365 5.51 1.17 -3.69
CA TYR A 365 6.86 0.95 -3.18
C TYR A 365 7.75 0.08 -4.06
N ALA A 366 7.19 -0.61 -5.06
CA ALA A 366 7.86 -1.69 -5.78
C ALA A 366 9.20 -1.29 -6.38
N ARG A 367 9.31 -0.07 -6.93
CA ARG A 367 10.54 0.45 -7.54
C ARG A 367 11.73 0.50 -6.60
N PHE A 368 11.50 0.62 -5.30
CA PHE A 368 12.54 0.86 -4.32
C PHE A 368 13.16 -0.43 -3.78
N ASN A 369 12.71 -1.60 -4.24
CA ASN A 369 13.31 -2.87 -3.89
C ASN A 369 13.66 -3.71 -5.12
N THR A 370 14.84 -4.32 -5.13
CA THR A 370 15.29 -5.16 -6.26
C THR A 370 14.45 -6.41 -6.46
N LEU A 371 13.79 -6.91 -5.41
CA LEU A 371 12.92 -8.08 -5.47
C LEU A 371 11.80 -7.92 -6.51
N TYR A 372 11.33 -6.69 -6.73
CA TYR A 372 10.20 -6.39 -7.62
C TYR A 372 10.63 -5.90 -9.01
N GLU A 373 11.93 -5.93 -9.37
CA GLU A 373 12.35 -5.44 -10.69
C GLU A 373 11.66 -6.21 -11.82
N GLY A 374 11.17 -5.48 -12.83
CA GLY A 374 10.32 -6.05 -13.90
C GLY A 374 8.87 -6.37 -13.49
N ARG A 375 8.44 -6.05 -12.26
CA ARG A 375 7.09 -6.33 -11.75
C ARG A 375 6.18 -5.11 -11.57
N TYR A 376 6.65 -3.91 -11.86
CA TYR A 376 5.90 -2.65 -11.73
C TYR A 376 6.01 -1.80 -13.00
N GLY A 377 4.96 -1.06 -13.36
CA GLY A 377 4.82 -0.40 -14.67
C GLY A 377 5.92 0.61 -14.99
N MET A 378 6.53 1.22 -13.95
CA MET A 378 7.69 2.12 -14.10
C MET A 378 9.06 1.42 -13.93
N HIS A 379 9.18 0.14 -14.31
CA HIS A 379 10.42 -0.66 -14.21
C HIS A 379 11.65 0.00 -14.85
N ARG A 380 12.84 -0.38 -14.38
CA ARG A 380 14.14 0.12 -14.91
C ARG A 380 14.60 -0.61 -16.17
N GLY A 381 14.04 -1.79 -16.45
CA GLY A 381 14.34 -2.57 -17.67
C GLY A 381 14.14 -1.80 -18.99
N GLU A 382 14.62 -2.39 -20.09
CA GLU A 382 14.63 -1.79 -21.42
C GLU A 382 13.24 -1.35 -21.90
N ARG A 383 13.19 -0.23 -22.63
CA ARG A 383 12.01 0.27 -23.34
C ARG A 383 12.11 -0.12 -24.80
N HIS A 384 11.04 -0.63 -25.39
CA HIS A 384 10.98 -0.92 -26.82
C HIS A 384 10.19 0.14 -27.57
N ALA A 385 10.56 0.42 -28.83
CA ALA A 385 9.88 1.42 -29.66
C ALA A 385 8.40 1.08 -29.92
N ASP A 386 8.09 -0.21 -29.90
CA ASP A 386 6.73 -0.75 -30.10
C ASP A 386 5.96 -0.91 -28.78
N ASP A 387 6.48 -0.44 -27.63
CA ASP A 387 5.74 -0.50 -26.37
C ASP A 387 4.61 0.54 -26.35
N ALA A 388 3.44 0.09 -25.88
CA ALA A 388 2.32 0.97 -25.58
C ALA A 388 2.73 2.07 -24.60
N THR A 389 1.99 3.18 -24.62
CA THR A 389 2.13 4.23 -23.61
C THR A 389 1.59 3.72 -22.29
N VAL A 390 2.44 3.75 -21.24
CA VAL A 390 2.11 3.19 -19.94
C VAL A 390 1.73 4.31 -18.98
N THR A 391 0.60 4.13 -18.30
CA THR A 391 0.16 4.97 -17.19
C THR A 391 0.03 4.13 -15.93
N VAL A 392 0.50 4.63 -14.80
CA VAL A 392 0.45 3.95 -13.50
C VAL A 392 -0.22 4.87 -12.50
N THR A 393 -1.12 4.34 -11.68
CA THR A 393 -1.71 5.09 -10.55
C THR A 393 -1.24 4.50 -9.23
N HIS A 394 -0.75 5.35 -8.34
CA HIS A 394 -0.35 4.99 -6.98
C HIS A 394 -1.28 5.67 -5.99
N SER A 395 -1.83 4.91 -5.04
CA SER A 395 -2.44 5.49 -3.84
C SER A 395 -1.31 5.66 -2.83
N THR A 396 -0.67 6.82 -2.83
CA THR A 396 0.49 7.11 -1.98
C THR A 396 0.17 6.83 -0.51
N HIS A 397 -1.05 7.12 -0.06
CA HIS A 397 -1.49 6.92 1.32
C HIS A 397 -1.73 5.46 1.74
N LYS A 398 -1.75 4.49 0.81
CA LYS A 398 -2.02 3.09 1.16
C LYS A 398 -0.80 2.41 1.77
N LEU A 399 0.30 2.36 1.00
CA LEU A 399 1.50 1.60 1.37
C LEU A 399 2.80 2.42 1.31
N LEU A 400 2.70 3.71 0.98
CA LEU A 400 3.73 4.71 1.32
C LEU A 400 3.21 5.59 2.47
N ALA A 401 3.98 6.62 2.83
CA ALA A 401 3.60 7.57 3.87
C ALA A 401 3.04 8.85 3.25
N ALA A 402 1.71 9.00 3.21
CA ALA A 402 1.03 10.22 2.79
C ALA A 402 -0.38 10.30 3.41
N LEU A 403 -0.96 11.50 3.43
CA LEU A 403 -2.33 11.69 3.94
C LEU A 403 -3.35 11.02 3.02
N SER A 404 -4.44 10.51 3.59
CA SER A 404 -5.56 9.96 2.82
C SER A 404 -5.97 10.88 1.68
N GLN A 405 -6.41 10.29 0.57
CA GLN A 405 -6.68 10.96 -0.73
C GLN A 405 -5.43 11.32 -1.56
N ALA A 406 -4.21 11.27 -1.00
CA ALA A 406 -2.99 11.44 -1.77
C ALA A 406 -2.82 10.34 -2.84
N SER A 407 -2.55 10.72 -4.08
CA SER A 407 -2.27 9.82 -5.19
C SER A 407 -1.30 10.45 -6.20
N MET A 408 -0.58 9.59 -6.93
CA MET A 408 0.25 9.99 -8.06
C MET A 408 -0.21 9.26 -9.32
N ILE A 409 -0.19 9.97 -10.46
CA ILE A 409 -0.29 9.38 -11.80
C ILE A 409 1.09 9.47 -12.44
N HIS A 410 1.68 8.34 -12.80
CA HIS A 410 2.96 8.27 -13.49
C HIS A 410 2.73 7.89 -14.95
N ILE A 411 3.40 8.59 -15.87
CA ILE A 411 3.25 8.39 -17.30
C ILE A 411 4.62 8.10 -17.92
N ARG A 412 4.67 7.03 -18.71
CA ARG A 412 5.78 6.66 -19.58
C ARG A 412 5.29 6.65 -21.02
N SER A 413 5.83 7.54 -21.84
CA SER A 413 5.44 7.68 -23.23
C SER A 413 5.95 6.49 -24.05
N GLY A 414 5.08 5.95 -24.91
CA GLY A 414 5.38 4.87 -25.86
C GLY A 414 4.80 5.22 -27.24
N LYS A 415 4.12 4.26 -27.88
CA LYS A 415 3.46 4.43 -29.19
C LYS A 415 2.65 5.72 -29.36
N VAL A 416 1.96 6.16 -28.30
CA VAL A 416 1.17 7.40 -28.30
C VAL A 416 1.70 8.36 -27.23
N PRO A 417 2.67 9.23 -27.59
CA PRO A 417 3.25 10.18 -26.67
C PRO A 417 2.19 11.08 -26.01
N VAL A 418 2.31 11.26 -24.69
CA VAL A 418 1.41 12.13 -23.93
C VAL A 418 1.97 13.54 -23.92
N LYS A 419 1.13 14.52 -24.27
CA LYS A 419 1.43 15.94 -24.05
C LYS A 419 0.82 16.35 -22.69
N PRO A 420 1.62 16.76 -21.70
CA PRO A 420 1.11 17.13 -20.37
C PRO A 420 -0.06 18.12 -20.41
N ALA A 421 0.03 19.15 -21.27
CA ALA A 421 -1.04 20.14 -21.42
C ALA A 421 -2.39 19.56 -21.89
N LEU A 422 -2.39 18.49 -22.71
CA LEU A 422 -3.64 17.84 -23.14
C LEU A 422 -4.18 16.90 -22.06
N PHE A 423 -3.29 16.22 -21.34
CA PHE A 423 -3.68 15.40 -20.19
C PHE A 423 -4.29 16.28 -19.08
N ASN A 424 -3.80 17.52 -18.93
CA ASN A 424 -4.27 18.46 -17.92
C ASN A 424 -5.77 18.80 -18.07
N GLU A 425 -6.33 18.77 -19.27
CA GLU A 425 -7.78 18.99 -19.45
C GLU A 425 -8.60 17.91 -18.72
N ALA A 426 -8.19 16.65 -18.82
CA ALA A 426 -8.82 15.55 -18.08
C ALA A 426 -8.50 15.63 -16.57
N PHE A 427 -7.29 16.06 -16.21
CA PHE A 427 -6.90 16.27 -14.81
C PHE A 427 -7.80 17.32 -14.13
N MET A 428 -7.95 18.50 -14.71
CA MET A 428 -8.76 19.58 -14.16
C MET A 428 -10.25 19.25 -14.05
N MET A 429 -10.79 18.35 -14.88
CA MET A 429 -12.17 17.88 -14.76
C MET A 429 -12.46 17.13 -13.44
N HIS A 430 -11.42 16.53 -12.85
CA HIS A 430 -11.54 15.68 -11.65
C HIS A 430 -10.82 16.24 -10.42
N THR A 431 -10.13 17.38 -10.56
CA THR A 431 -9.40 18.05 -9.48
C THR A 431 -10.17 19.27 -8.99
N SER A 432 -10.23 19.46 -7.66
CA SER A 432 -10.80 20.66 -7.06
C SER A 432 -10.01 21.91 -7.49
N THR A 433 -10.69 23.03 -7.73
CA THR A 433 -10.05 24.35 -7.92
C THR A 433 -9.44 24.91 -6.64
N SER A 434 -9.69 24.27 -5.50
CA SER A 434 -9.11 24.60 -4.19
C SER A 434 -8.56 23.32 -3.54
N PRO A 435 -7.37 22.83 -3.98
CA PRO A 435 -6.77 21.62 -3.43
C PRO A 435 -6.18 21.89 -2.04
N GLN A 436 -6.21 20.88 -1.17
CA GLN A 436 -5.66 20.98 0.18
C GLN A 436 -4.13 20.79 0.16
N TYR A 437 -3.38 21.85 0.47
CA TYR A 437 -1.93 21.88 0.32
C TYR A 437 -1.19 20.90 1.23
N SER A 438 -1.74 20.55 2.40
CA SER A 438 -1.12 19.54 3.28
C SER A 438 -1.05 18.16 2.61
N ILE A 439 -2.03 17.81 1.78
CA ILE A 439 -2.02 16.54 1.06
C ILE A 439 -0.96 16.59 -0.06
N ILE A 440 -0.80 17.71 -0.79
CA ILE A 440 0.26 17.92 -1.79
C ILE A 440 1.64 17.77 -1.12
N ALA A 441 1.84 18.44 0.02
CA ALA A 441 3.06 18.33 0.80
C ALA A 441 3.33 16.89 1.25
N SER A 442 2.30 16.13 1.65
CA SER A 442 2.48 14.74 2.03
C SER A 442 2.93 13.84 0.86
N ILE A 443 2.49 14.11 -0.37
CA ILE A 443 2.93 13.42 -1.60
C ILE A 443 4.40 13.73 -1.89
N ASP A 444 4.77 15.01 -1.78
CA ASP A 444 6.14 15.48 -2.01
C ASP A 444 7.12 14.91 -0.96
N VAL A 445 6.75 14.91 0.32
CA VAL A 445 7.49 14.27 1.41
C VAL A 445 7.61 12.76 1.18
N SER A 446 6.56 12.08 0.75
CA SER A 446 6.62 10.64 0.43
C SER A 446 7.65 10.36 -0.66
N SER A 447 7.72 11.20 -1.70
CA SER A 447 8.71 11.09 -2.77
C SER A 447 10.13 11.27 -2.23
N LYS A 448 10.35 12.22 -1.32
CA LYS A 448 11.64 12.44 -0.66
C LYS A 448 12.07 11.27 0.20
N MET A 449 11.15 10.73 1.01
CA MET A 449 11.41 9.55 1.85
C MET A 449 11.87 8.35 1.01
N MET A 450 11.24 8.14 -0.15
CA MET A 450 11.61 7.05 -1.05
C MET A 450 12.93 7.29 -1.79
N ASP A 451 13.26 8.53 -2.17
CA ASP A 451 14.57 8.86 -2.76
C ASP A 451 15.72 8.69 -1.75
N ASP A 452 15.50 9.10 -0.50
CA ASP A 452 16.54 9.06 0.54
C ASP A 452 16.78 7.65 1.12
N ALA A 453 15.70 6.87 1.28
CA ALA A 453 15.72 5.66 2.10
C ALA A 453 14.80 4.53 1.59
N GLY A 454 14.29 4.61 0.37
CA GLY A 454 13.28 3.66 -0.14
C GLY A 454 13.72 2.19 -0.07
N GLU A 455 14.98 1.90 -0.35
CA GLU A 455 15.54 0.54 -0.23
C GLU A 455 15.49 0.04 1.23
N TYR A 456 15.93 0.86 2.17
CA TYR A 456 15.90 0.51 3.59
C TYR A 456 14.47 0.31 4.11
N LEU A 457 13.57 1.23 3.78
CA LEU A 457 12.16 1.19 4.23
C LEU A 457 11.41 -0.03 3.69
N THR A 458 11.65 -0.39 2.43
CA THR A 458 11.04 -1.59 1.83
C THR A 458 11.68 -2.88 2.34
N ASP A 459 13.01 -2.91 2.53
CA ASP A 459 13.69 -4.06 3.13
C ASP A 459 13.17 -4.34 4.54
N GLU A 460 13.01 -3.31 5.40
CA GLU A 460 12.50 -3.51 6.76
C GLU A 460 11.10 -4.15 6.76
N SER A 461 10.19 -3.63 5.93
CA SER A 461 8.85 -4.16 5.75
C SER A 461 8.84 -5.61 5.25
N ILE A 462 9.69 -5.96 4.28
CA ILE A 462 9.84 -7.33 3.77
C ILE A 462 10.44 -8.25 4.84
N SER A 463 11.45 -7.79 5.59
CA SER A 463 12.06 -8.57 6.67
C SER A 463 11.07 -8.93 7.76
N GLU A 464 10.24 -7.97 8.20
CA GLU A 464 9.21 -8.23 9.22
C GLU A 464 8.14 -9.20 8.71
N ALA A 465 7.75 -9.10 7.43
CA ALA A 465 6.80 -10.02 6.83
C ALA A 465 7.37 -11.45 6.74
N ILE A 466 8.63 -11.60 6.31
CA ILE A 466 9.33 -12.90 6.27
C ILE A 466 9.46 -13.49 7.68
N ALA A 467 9.87 -12.68 8.66
CA ALA A 467 10.01 -13.12 10.05
C ALA A 467 8.67 -13.65 10.60
N PHE A 468 7.58 -12.94 10.37
CA PHE A 468 6.24 -13.39 10.75
C PHE A 468 5.86 -14.71 10.05
N ARG A 469 6.07 -14.79 8.73
CA ARG A 469 5.78 -16.01 7.94
C ARG A 469 6.55 -17.22 8.46
N GLN A 470 7.85 -17.06 8.73
CA GLN A 470 8.67 -18.14 9.28
C GLN A 470 8.26 -18.51 10.71
N ALA A 471 7.92 -17.53 11.55
CA ALA A 471 7.43 -17.78 12.91
C ALA A 471 6.13 -18.59 12.92
N MET A 472 5.19 -18.29 12.02
CA MET A 472 3.94 -19.05 11.89
C MET A 472 4.19 -20.52 11.54
N VAL A 473 5.14 -20.80 10.63
CA VAL A 473 5.52 -22.18 10.26
C VAL A 473 6.24 -22.89 11.41
N ARG A 474 7.19 -22.24 12.09
CA ARG A 474 7.91 -22.81 13.24
C ARG A 474 6.95 -23.20 14.36
N LEU A 475 6.04 -22.30 14.72
CA LEU A 475 5.00 -22.58 15.72
C LEU A 475 4.10 -23.74 15.30
N SER A 476 3.71 -23.82 14.02
CA SER A 476 2.95 -24.96 13.52
C SER A 476 3.71 -26.29 13.71
N ASN A 477 5.02 -26.30 13.49
CA ASN A 477 5.85 -27.49 13.65
C ASN A 477 5.98 -27.88 15.13
N GLU A 478 6.30 -26.93 16.00
CA GLU A 478 6.42 -27.17 17.46
C GLU A 478 5.11 -27.67 18.08
N LEU A 479 3.96 -27.14 17.63
CA LEU A 479 2.65 -27.61 18.08
C LEU A 479 2.39 -29.07 17.66
N ARG A 480 2.72 -29.42 16.41
CA ARG A 480 2.57 -30.80 15.89
C ARG A 480 3.53 -31.79 16.54
N GLU A 481 4.74 -31.35 16.90
CA GLU A 481 5.69 -32.17 17.66
C GLU A 481 5.16 -32.47 19.07
N ARG A 482 4.47 -31.49 19.68
CA ARG A 482 3.84 -31.66 20.99
C ARG A 482 2.61 -32.56 20.93
N ASP A 483 1.74 -32.37 19.95
CA ASP A 483 0.56 -33.19 19.68
C ASP A 483 0.28 -33.21 18.17
N PRO A 484 0.39 -34.38 17.48
CA PRO A 484 0.13 -34.47 16.04
C PRO A 484 -1.29 -34.08 15.61
N GLY A 485 -2.26 -34.06 16.53
CA GLY A 485 -3.63 -33.61 16.30
C GLY A 485 -3.85 -32.12 16.56
N ASP A 486 -2.83 -31.39 17.02
CA ASP A 486 -2.96 -29.97 17.35
C ASP A 486 -3.11 -29.12 16.07
N TRP A 487 -4.05 -28.17 16.09
CA TRP A 487 -4.32 -27.29 14.96
C TRP A 487 -3.61 -25.94 15.13
N TRP A 488 -3.19 -25.36 14.01
CA TRP A 488 -2.65 -24.01 13.94
C TRP A 488 -3.07 -23.31 12.65
N PHE A 489 -2.91 -22.00 12.62
CA PHE A 489 -3.13 -21.20 11.42
C PHE A 489 -2.06 -21.49 10.37
N GLY A 490 -2.46 -21.56 9.11
CA GLY A 490 -1.54 -21.67 7.98
C GLY A 490 -1.14 -20.29 7.42
N VAL A 491 -0.21 -20.28 6.48
CA VAL A 491 0.11 -19.09 5.68
C VAL A 491 0.12 -19.50 4.22
N TRP A 492 -0.48 -18.69 3.36
CA TRP A 492 -0.46 -18.92 1.92
C TRP A 492 0.87 -18.44 1.31
N GLN A 493 1.74 -19.41 1.02
CA GLN A 493 3.12 -19.23 0.56
C GLN A 493 3.72 -20.58 0.12
N PRO A 494 4.95 -20.62 -0.42
CA PRO A 494 5.66 -21.88 -0.65
C PRO A 494 5.91 -22.67 0.64
N ASP A 495 5.72 -23.99 0.61
CA ASP A 495 6.06 -24.89 1.73
C ASP A 495 7.58 -25.09 1.85
N GLU A 496 8.27 -25.17 0.71
CA GLU A 496 9.72 -25.30 0.58
C GLU A 496 10.22 -24.56 -0.66
N VAL A 497 11.51 -24.24 -0.68
CA VAL A 497 12.19 -23.67 -1.85
C VAL A 497 13.45 -24.48 -2.11
N ASN A 498 13.57 -25.05 -3.30
CA ASN A 498 14.70 -25.90 -3.71
C ASN A 498 14.99 -27.05 -2.71
N GLY A 499 13.95 -27.66 -2.15
CA GLY A 499 14.04 -28.75 -1.17
C GLY A 499 14.37 -28.33 0.26
N VAL A 500 14.41 -27.02 0.55
CA VAL A 500 14.60 -26.49 1.91
C VAL A 500 13.25 -26.02 2.47
N PRO A 501 12.79 -26.54 3.62
CA PRO A 501 11.55 -26.11 4.26
C PRO A 501 11.53 -24.60 4.52
N PHE A 502 10.39 -23.93 4.29
CA PHE A 502 10.30 -22.47 4.32
C PHE A 502 10.85 -21.83 5.61
N ALA A 503 10.58 -22.45 6.75
CA ALA A 503 11.03 -21.97 8.07
C ALA A 503 12.55 -22.00 8.26
N GLU A 504 13.27 -22.80 7.48
CA GLU A 504 14.72 -23.02 7.57
C GLU A 504 15.51 -22.25 6.51
N ILE A 505 14.83 -21.63 5.54
CA ILE A 505 15.47 -20.81 4.52
C ILE A 505 16.11 -19.58 5.17
N ASP A 506 17.33 -19.28 4.77
CA ASP A 506 18.00 -18.02 5.10
C ASP A 506 17.12 -16.82 4.68
N PRO A 507 16.70 -15.94 5.61
CA PRO A 507 15.93 -14.75 5.27
C PRO A 507 16.53 -13.93 4.14
N ASP A 508 17.87 -13.83 4.04
CA ASP A 508 18.53 -13.09 2.95
C ASP A 508 18.27 -13.70 1.56
N ALA A 509 18.11 -15.03 1.48
CA ALA A 509 17.74 -15.73 0.25
C ALA A 509 16.28 -15.45 -0.14
N LEU A 510 15.39 -15.33 0.84
CA LEU A 510 13.99 -14.92 0.62
C LEU A 510 13.88 -13.45 0.19
N HIS A 511 14.83 -12.59 0.56
CA HIS A 511 14.86 -11.18 0.16
C HIS A 511 15.25 -10.95 -1.30
N ARG A 512 16.02 -11.86 -1.92
CA ARG A 512 16.67 -11.61 -3.23
C ARG A 512 16.43 -12.71 -4.27
N GLY A 513 15.80 -13.81 -3.87
CA GLY A 513 15.61 -14.99 -4.71
C GLY A 513 14.27 -15.04 -5.44
N ASP A 514 14.07 -16.14 -6.17
CA ASP A 514 12.86 -16.48 -6.92
C ASP A 514 11.84 -17.28 -6.08
N ALA A 515 12.05 -17.37 -4.76
CA ALA A 515 11.23 -18.12 -3.82
C ALA A 515 9.73 -17.83 -3.96
N TRP A 516 9.41 -16.58 -4.29
CA TRP A 516 8.04 -16.08 -4.37
C TRP A 516 7.40 -16.22 -5.74
N VAL A 517 8.14 -16.66 -6.75
CA VAL A 517 7.60 -16.85 -8.11
C VAL A 517 6.64 -18.03 -8.11
N LEU A 518 5.47 -17.85 -8.73
CA LEU A 518 4.48 -18.91 -8.89
C LEU A 518 4.94 -19.85 -10.01
N LYS A 519 5.73 -20.85 -9.65
CA LYS A 519 6.29 -21.85 -10.60
C LYS A 519 5.16 -22.77 -11.10
N PRO A 520 5.07 -23.10 -12.40
CA PRO A 520 4.01 -23.96 -12.95
C PRO A 520 3.84 -25.32 -12.26
N THR A 521 4.92 -25.86 -11.69
CA THR A 521 4.93 -27.14 -10.98
C THR A 521 4.56 -27.05 -9.49
N ALA A 522 4.41 -25.84 -8.94
CA ALA A 522 4.13 -25.64 -7.53
C ALA A 522 2.62 -25.70 -7.26
N SER A 523 2.20 -26.50 -6.28
CA SER A 523 0.79 -26.67 -5.93
C SER A 523 0.27 -25.62 -4.94
N TRP A 524 1.15 -25.05 -4.10
CA TRP A 524 0.76 -24.19 -2.98
C TRP A 524 -0.12 -22.98 -3.38
N HIS A 525 0.10 -22.42 -4.57
CA HIS A 525 -0.67 -21.25 -5.04
C HIS A 525 -2.03 -21.61 -5.64
N GLY A 526 -2.22 -22.84 -6.12
CA GLY A 526 -3.53 -23.35 -6.57
C GLY A 526 -4.08 -22.76 -7.89
N PHE A 527 -3.26 -22.06 -8.67
CA PHE A 527 -3.66 -21.46 -9.97
C PHE A 527 -3.35 -22.32 -11.20
N GLY A 528 -2.71 -23.48 -11.02
CA GLY A 528 -2.19 -24.30 -12.11
C GLY A 528 -1.05 -23.61 -12.87
N ASP A 529 -0.89 -23.94 -14.14
CA ASP A 529 0.15 -23.38 -15.00
C ASP A 529 -0.21 -21.96 -15.48
N LEU A 530 0.52 -20.96 -14.97
CA LEU A 530 0.45 -19.56 -15.38
C LEU A 530 1.57 -19.18 -16.38
N GLY A 531 2.48 -20.10 -16.67
CA GLY A 531 3.75 -19.86 -17.36
C GLY A 531 4.90 -19.53 -16.40
N ASP A 532 6.12 -19.89 -16.81
CA ASP A 532 7.33 -19.56 -16.07
C ASP A 532 7.50 -18.05 -15.91
N ASP A 533 7.91 -17.63 -14.71
CA ASP A 533 8.22 -16.24 -14.37
C ASP A 533 7.07 -15.23 -14.60
N TYR A 534 5.82 -15.69 -14.74
CA TYR A 534 4.70 -14.82 -15.09
C TYR A 534 4.21 -13.97 -13.91
N CYS A 535 4.20 -14.53 -12.70
CA CYS A 535 3.66 -13.89 -11.50
C CYS A 535 4.49 -14.25 -10.27
N MET A 536 4.57 -13.35 -9.31
CA MET A 536 5.13 -13.61 -7.98
C MET A 536 4.16 -13.21 -6.88
N LEU A 537 4.34 -13.76 -5.68
CA LEU A 537 3.68 -13.33 -4.46
C LEU A 537 4.52 -12.25 -3.76
N ASP A 538 3.90 -11.13 -3.44
CA ASP A 538 4.49 -10.08 -2.62
C ASP A 538 4.67 -10.56 -1.16
N PRO A 539 5.89 -10.61 -0.61
CA PRO A 539 6.13 -11.03 0.76
C PRO A 539 5.31 -10.25 1.79
N ILE A 540 5.06 -8.95 1.56
CA ILE A 540 4.44 -8.05 2.54
C ILE A 540 2.92 -8.18 2.61
N LYS A 541 2.32 -8.93 1.68
CA LYS A 541 0.89 -9.25 1.63
C LYS A 541 0.67 -10.65 2.20
N VAL A 542 0.52 -10.73 3.53
CA VAL A 542 0.50 -12.01 4.23
C VAL A 542 -0.92 -12.51 4.41
N THR A 543 -1.28 -13.56 3.67
CA THR A 543 -2.57 -14.25 3.82
C THR A 543 -2.44 -15.39 4.82
N VAL A 544 -3.03 -15.21 6.00
CA VAL A 544 -3.15 -16.23 7.05
C VAL A 544 -4.37 -17.11 6.74
N LEU A 545 -4.20 -18.43 6.83
CA LEU A 545 -5.23 -19.42 6.53
C LEU A 545 -5.80 -19.99 7.83
N THR A 546 -7.13 -20.11 7.90
CA THR A 546 -7.81 -20.78 9.00
C THR A 546 -8.22 -22.22 8.62
N PRO A 547 -8.33 -23.15 9.58
CA PRO A 547 -8.82 -24.51 9.32
C PRO A 547 -10.25 -24.52 8.76
N GLY A 548 -10.61 -25.54 7.97
CA GLY A 548 -11.94 -25.70 7.39
C GLY A 548 -11.95 -25.92 5.87
N GLN A 549 -10.82 -25.70 5.20
CA GLN A 549 -10.66 -25.91 3.77
C GLN A 549 -9.23 -26.33 3.41
N THR A 550 -9.09 -27.38 2.59
CA THR A 550 -7.80 -27.84 2.07
C THR A 550 -7.24 -26.88 1.01
N LEU A 551 -5.98 -27.04 0.61
CA LEU A 551 -5.35 -26.25 -0.46
C LEU A 551 -6.06 -26.44 -1.82
N GLU A 552 -6.58 -27.64 -2.07
CA GLU A 552 -7.35 -28.02 -3.26
C GLU A 552 -8.80 -27.54 -3.20
N GLY A 553 -9.18 -26.85 -2.11
CA GLY A 553 -10.49 -26.25 -1.91
C GLY A 553 -11.57 -27.20 -1.43
N ALA A 554 -11.21 -28.43 -1.03
CA ALA A 554 -12.15 -29.35 -0.40
C ALA A 554 -12.51 -28.83 1.00
N MET A 555 -13.81 -28.78 1.30
CA MET A 555 -14.27 -28.41 2.62
C MET A 555 -14.04 -29.54 3.61
N GLU A 556 -13.55 -29.20 4.80
CA GLU A 556 -13.40 -30.15 5.91
C GLU A 556 -14.73 -30.32 6.65
N PRO A 557 -14.89 -31.37 7.49
CA PRO A 557 -16.12 -31.54 8.28
C PRO A 557 -16.28 -30.55 9.44
N SER A 558 -15.20 -29.89 9.85
CA SER A 558 -15.14 -28.89 10.91
C SER A 558 -14.16 -27.80 10.47
N GLY A 559 -14.37 -26.58 10.96
CA GLY A 559 -13.56 -25.44 10.55
C GLY A 559 -13.73 -24.22 11.43
N ILE A 560 -12.85 -23.25 11.22
CA ILE A 560 -12.81 -21.99 11.96
C ILE A 560 -12.96 -20.87 10.94
N PRO A 561 -14.19 -20.34 10.74
CA PRO A 561 -14.40 -19.23 9.82
C PRO A 561 -13.59 -18.00 10.23
N ALA A 562 -12.85 -17.43 9.28
CA ALA A 562 -11.98 -16.28 9.49
C ALA A 562 -12.71 -14.99 9.96
N PRO A 563 -14.01 -14.75 9.66
CA PRO A 563 -14.76 -13.66 10.30
C PRO A 563 -14.74 -13.72 11.82
N LEU A 564 -14.83 -14.93 12.41
CA LEU A 564 -14.78 -15.10 13.87
C LEU A 564 -13.43 -14.71 14.46
N VAL A 565 -12.35 -15.13 13.79
CA VAL A 565 -10.97 -14.78 14.18
C VAL A 565 -10.74 -13.27 14.05
N SER A 566 -11.21 -12.66 12.96
CA SER A 566 -11.06 -11.23 12.70
C SER A 566 -11.79 -10.39 13.75
N THR A 567 -13.04 -10.75 14.09
CA THR A 567 -13.81 -10.09 15.17
C THR A 567 -13.12 -10.24 16.52
N PHE A 568 -12.57 -11.42 16.82
CA PHE A 568 -11.79 -11.63 18.04
C PHE A 568 -10.57 -10.72 18.09
N LEU A 569 -9.75 -10.66 17.03
CA LEU A 569 -8.59 -9.78 16.96
C LEU A 569 -8.98 -8.30 17.08
N ALA A 570 -10.06 -7.88 16.43
CA ALA A 570 -10.56 -6.51 16.48
C ALA A 570 -10.93 -6.09 17.91
N SER A 571 -11.55 -6.98 18.69
CA SER A 571 -11.86 -6.72 20.11
C SER A 571 -10.62 -6.59 21.02
N ARG A 572 -9.43 -6.99 20.52
CA ARG A 572 -8.12 -6.75 21.16
C ARG A 572 -7.35 -5.59 20.51
N GLY A 573 -8.01 -4.76 19.70
CA GLY A 573 -7.38 -3.63 19.02
C GLY A 573 -6.51 -4.00 17.82
N THR A 574 -6.67 -5.20 17.25
CA THR A 574 -5.98 -5.63 16.03
C THR A 574 -6.97 -5.71 14.86
N VAL A 575 -6.89 -4.73 13.96
CA VAL A 575 -7.70 -4.71 12.73
C VAL A 575 -6.91 -5.36 11.60
N VAL A 576 -7.60 -6.18 10.82
CA VAL A 576 -7.06 -6.88 9.66
C VAL A 576 -7.57 -6.22 8.38
N GLU A 577 -6.84 -6.38 7.28
CA GLU A 577 -7.12 -5.63 6.05
C GLU A 577 -8.32 -6.19 5.29
N LYS A 578 -8.33 -7.50 5.09
CA LYS A 578 -9.36 -8.21 4.33
C LYS A 578 -9.61 -9.56 5.00
N THR A 579 -10.87 -9.94 5.09
CA THR A 579 -11.31 -11.22 5.63
C THR A 579 -12.13 -11.96 4.58
N GLU A 580 -11.67 -13.13 4.18
CA GLU A 580 -12.42 -14.10 3.38
C GLU A 580 -13.03 -15.17 4.30
N PRO A 581 -13.77 -16.17 3.80
CA PRO A 581 -14.38 -17.17 4.69
C PRO A 581 -13.36 -17.97 5.51
N TYR A 582 -12.18 -18.29 4.95
CA TYR A 582 -11.11 -19.06 5.62
C TYR A 582 -9.71 -18.45 5.45
N SER A 583 -9.63 -17.14 5.19
CA SER A 583 -8.35 -16.45 5.10
C SER A 583 -8.44 -15.00 5.59
N ILE A 584 -7.32 -14.48 6.08
CA ILE A 584 -7.18 -13.10 6.55
C ILE A 584 -5.92 -12.51 5.92
N LEU A 585 -6.06 -11.37 5.26
CA LEU A 585 -4.94 -10.63 4.72
C LEU A 585 -4.41 -9.60 5.73
N LEU A 586 -3.09 -9.57 5.84
CA LEU A 586 -2.33 -8.63 6.66
C LEU A 586 -1.37 -7.85 5.78
N LEU A 587 -1.29 -6.54 6.01
CA LEU A 587 -0.38 -5.66 5.28
C LEU A 587 0.81 -5.30 6.18
N PHE A 588 2.01 -5.67 5.74
CA PHE A 588 3.25 -5.24 6.35
C PHE A 588 3.75 -3.98 5.63
N SER A 589 3.15 -2.82 5.90
CA SER A 589 3.55 -1.55 5.26
C SER A 589 4.89 -1.02 5.81
N ILE A 590 5.44 0.02 5.17
CA ILE A 590 6.63 0.74 5.67
C ILE A 590 6.43 1.41 7.04
N GLY A 591 5.18 1.45 7.55
CA GLY A 591 4.87 1.94 8.89
C GLY A 591 4.86 0.87 9.97
N VAL A 592 5.16 -0.40 9.64
CA VAL A 592 5.29 -1.47 10.64
C VAL A 592 6.56 -1.28 11.45
N THR A 593 6.44 -1.41 12.76
CA THR A 593 7.59 -1.39 13.69
C THR A 593 8.10 -2.81 13.92
N LYS A 594 9.42 -2.95 14.11
CA LYS A 594 10.06 -4.24 14.39
C LYS A 594 9.38 -4.99 15.54
N GLY A 595 9.04 -6.25 15.31
CA GLY A 595 8.42 -7.14 16.29
C GLY A 595 6.93 -6.91 16.55
N LYS A 596 6.26 -5.97 15.88
CA LYS A 596 4.80 -5.74 16.02
C LYS A 596 3.99 -7.01 15.72
N TRP A 597 4.47 -7.85 14.81
CA TRP A 597 3.83 -9.14 14.48
C TRP A 597 3.81 -10.11 15.67
N GLY A 598 4.68 -9.94 16.67
CA GLY A 598 4.64 -10.72 17.91
C GLY A 598 3.33 -10.55 18.68
N THR A 599 2.75 -9.35 18.68
CA THR A 599 1.42 -9.10 19.26
C THR A 599 0.33 -9.86 18.50
N LEU A 600 0.42 -9.93 17.17
CA LEU A 600 -0.52 -10.69 16.36
C LEU A 600 -0.42 -12.19 16.65
N VAL A 601 0.80 -12.75 16.69
CA VAL A 601 1.02 -14.16 17.04
C VAL A 601 0.46 -14.47 18.43
N ALA A 602 0.68 -13.59 19.41
CA ALA A 602 0.11 -13.73 20.75
C ALA A 602 -1.43 -13.71 20.72
N GLY A 603 -2.05 -12.81 19.94
CA GLY A 603 -3.50 -12.76 19.75
C GLY A 603 -4.07 -14.02 19.08
N LEU A 604 -3.38 -14.59 18.08
CA LEU A 604 -3.76 -15.85 17.45
C LEU A 604 -3.65 -17.04 18.43
N MET A 605 -2.60 -17.05 19.27
CA MET A 605 -2.44 -18.06 20.32
C MET A 605 -3.52 -17.92 21.42
N GLU A 606 -3.88 -16.69 21.76
CA GLU A 606 -4.99 -16.40 22.69
C GLU A 606 -6.32 -16.91 22.13
N PHE A 607 -6.61 -16.63 20.85
CA PHE A 607 -7.78 -17.15 20.15
C PHE A 607 -7.81 -18.68 20.23
N LYS A 608 -6.71 -19.33 19.84
CA LYS A 608 -6.59 -20.80 19.89
C LYS A 608 -6.87 -21.35 21.27
N ARG A 609 -6.27 -20.79 22.32
CA ARG A 609 -6.50 -21.21 23.71
C ARG A 609 -7.97 -21.10 24.10
N HIS A 610 -8.65 -20.02 23.71
CA HIS A 610 -10.08 -19.85 24.01
C HIS A 610 -10.96 -20.80 23.19
N TYR A 611 -10.59 -21.05 21.94
CA TYR A 611 -11.27 -21.99 21.06
C TYR A 611 -11.17 -23.43 21.58
N ASP A 612 -9.97 -23.87 21.95
CA ASP A 612 -9.72 -25.23 22.46
C ASP A 612 -10.46 -25.49 23.77
N ASN A 613 -10.56 -24.48 24.64
CA ASN A 613 -11.33 -24.55 25.89
C ASN A 613 -12.84 -24.34 25.70
N ASN A 614 -13.30 -24.07 24.48
CA ASN A 614 -14.67 -23.61 24.18
C ASN A 614 -15.15 -22.52 25.16
N SER A 615 -14.31 -21.51 25.37
CA SER A 615 -14.60 -20.46 26.35
C SER A 615 -15.92 -19.74 26.03
N PRO A 616 -16.73 -19.36 27.05
CA PRO A 616 -18.00 -18.67 26.83
C PRO A 616 -17.83 -17.38 26.02
N LEU A 617 -18.74 -17.12 25.08
CA LEU A 617 -18.74 -15.90 24.27
C LEU A 617 -18.84 -14.62 25.12
N GLU A 618 -19.52 -14.66 26.27
CA GLU A 618 -19.61 -13.53 27.20
C GLU A 618 -18.22 -13.10 27.72
N GLN A 619 -17.28 -14.05 27.83
CA GLN A 619 -15.90 -13.77 28.22
C GLN A 619 -15.06 -13.27 27.04
N VAL A 620 -15.21 -13.90 25.86
CA VAL A 620 -14.28 -13.66 24.74
C VAL A 620 -14.75 -12.57 23.77
N LEU A 621 -16.05 -12.38 23.61
CA LEU A 621 -16.69 -11.40 22.73
C LEU A 621 -17.86 -10.70 23.48
N PRO A 622 -17.58 -9.98 24.58
CA PRO A 622 -18.63 -9.39 25.42
C PRO A 622 -19.55 -8.43 24.67
N ASP A 623 -19.02 -7.61 23.76
CA ASP A 623 -19.80 -6.64 22.98
C ASP A 623 -20.80 -7.31 22.02
N LEU A 624 -20.41 -8.47 21.46
CA LEU A 624 -21.29 -9.30 20.63
C LEU A 624 -22.46 -9.84 21.44
N VAL A 625 -22.19 -10.37 22.65
CA VAL A 625 -23.23 -10.89 23.54
C VAL A 625 -24.09 -9.76 24.11
N ALA A 626 -23.53 -8.59 24.40
CA ALA A 626 -24.29 -7.42 24.84
C ALA A 626 -25.29 -6.97 23.76
N SER A 627 -24.89 -7.02 22.49
CA SER A 627 -25.72 -6.59 21.36
C SER A 627 -26.74 -7.65 20.92
N HIS A 628 -26.39 -8.94 21.02
CA HIS A 628 -27.16 -10.05 20.48
C HIS A 628 -27.29 -11.23 21.47
N GLY A 629 -27.53 -10.93 22.74
CA GLY A 629 -27.52 -11.91 23.83
C GLY A 629 -28.51 -13.06 23.65
N ASP A 630 -29.68 -12.81 23.05
CA ASP A 630 -30.67 -13.87 22.79
C ASP A 630 -30.14 -14.95 21.83
N ARG A 631 -29.14 -14.62 21.01
CA ARG A 631 -28.49 -15.51 20.07
C ARG A 631 -27.24 -16.20 20.64
N TYR A 632 -26.48 -15.53 21.51
CA TYR A 632 -25.10 -15.91 21.86
C TYR A 632 -24.82 -16.18 23.34
N ARG A 633 -25.74 -15.88 24.28
CA ARG A 633 -25.48 -15.87 25.74
C ARG A 633 -24.94 -17.20 26.30
N ASP A 634 -25.40 -18.34 25.78
CA ASP A 634 -25.04 -19.67 26.29
C ASP A 634 -24.09 -20.45 25.36
N MET A 635 -23.42 -19.78 24.43
CA MET A 635 -22.51 -20.42 23.47
C MET A 635 -21.04 -20.26 23.88
N GLY A 636 -20.23 -21.28 23.58
CA GLY A 636 -18.79 -21.14 23.56
C GLY A 636 -18.24 -20.75 22.19
N LEU A 637 -16.97 -20.32 22.17
CA LEU A 637 -16.29 -19.87 20.94
C LEU A 637 -16.22 -20.97 19.87
N LYS A 638 -15.98 -22.22 20.26
CA LYS A 638 -15.90 -23.36 19.33
C LYS A 638 -17.28 -23.74 18.81
N ASP A 639 -18.31 -23.65 19.66
CA ASP A 639 -19.70 -23.90 19.22
C ASP A 639 -20.12 -22.92 18.12
N LEU A 640 -19.77 -21.64 18.27
CA LEU A 640 -20.06 -20.63 17.25
C LEU A 640 -19.32 -20.90 15.94
N ALA A 641 -18.02 -21.21 16.02
CA ALA A 641 -17.23 -21.53 14.83
C ALA A 641 -17.79 -22.72 14.06
N GLU A 642 -18.13 -23.80 14.77
CA GLU A 642 -18.70 -25.01 14.16
C GLU A 642 -20.06 -24.70 13.53
N GLN A 643 -20.91 -23.92 14.20
CA GLN A 643 -22.20 -23.53 13.65
C GLN A 643 -22.07 -22.68 12.39
N MET A 644 -21.15 -21.71 12.38
CA MET A 644 -20.85 -20.89 11.19
C MET A 644 -20.30 -21.76 10.04
N HIS A 645 -19.42 -22.72 10.35
CA HIS A 645 -18.85 -23.63 9.37
C HIS A 645 -19.93 -24.54 8.74
N GLN A 646 -20.79 -25.16 9.56
CA GLN A 646 -21.89 -26.01 9.08
C GLN A 646 -22.91 -25.23 8.23
N ASP A 647 -23.16 -23.96 8.57
CA ASP A 647 -24.03 -23.10 7.77
C ASP A 647 -23.44 -22.80 6.38
N MET A 648 -22.12 -22.50 6.31
CA MET A 648 -21.41 -22.31 5.04
C MET A 648 -21.41 -23.59 4.18
N LEU A 649 -21.30 -24.77 4.81
CA LEU A 649 -21.42 -26.07 4.12
C LEU A 649 -22.83 -26.27 3.56
N ALA A 650 -23.86 -26.04 4.39
CA ALA A 650 -25.25 -26.26 4.01
C ALA A 650 -25.72 -25.33 2.88
N SER A 651 -25.31 -24.06 2.94
CA SER A 651 -25.61 -23.05 1.91
C SER A 651 -24.73 -23.17 0.66
N LYS A 652 -23.68 -24.00 0.71
CA LYS A 652 -22.66 -24.13 -0.34
C LYS A 652 -22.02 -22.77 -0.70
N MET A 653 -21.84 -21.90 0.29
CA MET A 653 -21.41 -20.52 0.09
C MET A 653 -20.14 -20.42 -0.78
N LEU A 654 -19.09 -21.17 -0.46
CA LEU A 654 -17.82 -21.12 -1.19
C LEU A 654 -17.92 -21.67 -2.61
N HIS A 655 -18.69 -22.74 -2.81
CA HIS A 655 -18.94 -23.29 -4.15
C HIS A 655 -19.67 -22.28 -5.04
N ASN A 656 -20.70 -21.63 -4.49
CA ASN A 656 -21.45 -20.60 -5.20
C ASN A 656 -20.57 -19.37 -5.47
N MET A 657 -19.73 -18.97 -4.51
CA MET A 657 -18.76 -17.87 -4.69
C MET A 657 -17.82 -18.16 -5.88
N ASP A 658 -17.19 -19.34 -5.91
CA ASP A 658 -16.26 -19.69 -6.97
C ASP A 658 -16.93 -19.75 -8.35
N ALA A 659 -18.10 -20.38 -8.41
CA ALA A 659 -18.90 -20.44 -9.64
C ALA A 659 -19.36 -19.04 -10.10
N ALA A 660 -19.80 -18.18 -9.17
CA ALA A 660 -20.28 -16.84 -9.46
C ALA A 660 -19.20 -15.93 -10.07
N TYR A 661 -17.95 -16.05 -9.62
CA TYR A 661 -16.83 -15.26 -10.15
C TYR A 661 -16.11 -15.90 -11.36
N THR A 662 -16.40 -17.16 -11.67
CA THR A 662 -15.90 -17.82 -12.90
C THR A 662 -16.77 -17.48 -14.12
N LEU A 663 -18.05 -17.18 -13.90
CA LEU A 663 -19.00 -16.82 -14.94
C LEU A 663 -19.02 -15.30 -15.18
N LEU A 664 -19.01 -14.88 -16.44
CA LEU A 664 -19.30 -13.48 -16.78
C LEU A 664 -20.82 -13.31 -16.94
N PRO A 665 -21.43 -12.31 -16.27
CA PRO A 665 -22.81 -11.90 -16.54
C PRO A 665 -23.06 -11.53 -18.01
N ASP A 666 -24.31 -11.61 -18.45
CA ASP A 666 -24.68 -11.25 -19.83
C ASP A 666 -24.77 -9.73 -19.99
N PRO A 667 -23.97 -9.09 -20.85
CA PRO A 667 -24.06 -7.66 -21.11
C PRO A 667 -25.30 -7.34 -21.95
N VAL A 668 -26.22 -6.54 -21.42
CA VAL A 668 -27.48 -6.11 -22.08
C VAL A 668 -27.38 -4.68 -22.59
N ALA A 669 -26.80 -3.78 -21.78
CA ALA A 669 -26.62 -2.38 -22.09
C ALA A 669 -25.28 -1.88 -21.56
N SER A 670 -24.74 -0.80 -22.13
CA SER A 670 -23.53 -0.19 -21.60
C SER A 670 -23.78 0.39 -20.19
N PRO A 671 -22.73 0.50 -19.35
CA PRO A 671 -22.84 1.15 -18.04
C PRO A 671 -23.43 2.56 -18.14
N ARG A 672 -23.06 3.33 -19.16
CA ARG A 672 -23.57 4.69 -19.42
C ARG A 672 -25.06 4.72 -19.75
N ALA A 673 -25.52 3.84 -20.65
CA ALA A 673 -26.93 3.76 -21.00
C ALA A 673 -27.76 3.34 -19.79
N THR A 674 -27.27 2.39 -19.00
CA THR A 674 -27.93 1.93 -17.77
C THR A 674 -27.99 3.05 -16.72
N TYR A 675 -26.89 3.79 -16.53
CA TYR A 675 -26.85 4.92 -15.62
C TYR A 675 -27.84 6.02 -16.02
N ALA A 676 -28.02 6.29 -17.32
CA ALA A 676 -29.04 7.22 -17.79
C ALA A 676 -30.47 6.78 -17.39
N ARG A 677 -30.76 5.47 -17.42
CA ARG A 677 -32.05 4.92 -16.94
C ARG A 677 -32.22 5.08 -15.43
N LEU A 678 -31.15 4.88 -14.67
CA LEU A 678 -31.11 5.14 -13.23
C LEU A 678 -31.45 6.61 -12.93
N VAL A 679 -30.80 7.56 -13.61
CA VAL A 679 -31.04 9.00 -13.42
C VAL A 679 -32.47 9.40 -13.78
N ARG A 680 -33.09 8.74 -14.75
CA ARG A 680 -34.49 8.97 -15.16
C ARG A 680 -35.52 8.30 -14.24
N GLY A 681 -35.10 7.56 -13.22
CA GLY A 681 -36.02 6.82 -12.33
C GLY A 681 -36.68 5.61 -13.02
N GLU A 682 -36.07 5.10 -14.10
CA GLU A 682 -36.52 3.90 -14.83
C GLU A 682 -36.01 2.61 -14.17
N ILE A 683 -35.89 2.63 -12.84
CA ILE A 683 -35.39 1.53 -12.02
C ILE A 683 -36.40 1.16 -10.94
N GLU A 684 -36.36 -0.08 -10.52
CA GLU A 684 -37.12 -0.60 -9.39
C GLU A 684 -36.22 -1.41 -8.47
N GLN A 685 -36.65 -1.56 -7.24
CA GLN A 685 -35.95 -2.35 -6.24
C GLN A 685 -36.67 -3.69 -6.08
N ILE A 686 -35.92 -4.78 -6.18
CA ILE A 686 -36.45 -6.15 -6.05
C ILE A 686 -35.62 -6.96 -5.07
N ALA A 687 -36.14 -8.08 -4.58
CA ALA A 687 -35.34 -9.01 -3.79
C ALA A 687 -34.35 -9.77 -4.67
N VAL A 688 -33.19 -10.13 -4.11
CA VAL A 688 -32.16 -10.92 -4.81
C VAL A 688 -32.74 -12.22 -5.37
N ARG A 689 -33.63 -12.90 -4.63
CA ARG A 689 -34.33 -14.11 -5.10
C ARG A 689 -35.10 -13.93 -6.42
N ASP A 690 -35.49 -12.70 -6.75
CA ASP A 690 -36.26 -12.35 -7.94
C ASP A 690 -35.38 -11.73 -9.06
N MET A 691 -34.05 -11.68 -8.88
CA MET A 691 -33.13 -10.96 -9.77
C MET A 691 -32.74 -11.71 -11.04
N LEU A 692 -33.05 -13.01 -11.14
CA LEU A 692 -32.70 -13.80 -12.31
C LEU A 692 -33.32 -13.18 -13.58
N ASP A 693 -32.54 -13.07 -14.65
CA ASP A 693 -32.90 -12.40 -15.91
C ASP A 693 -33.25 -10.91 -15.81
N ARG A 694 -33.01 -10.27 -14.66
CA ARG A 694 -33.15 -8.82 -14.47
C ARG A 694 -31.82 -8.12 -14.72
N THR A 695 -31.87 -6.97 -15.39
CA THR A 695 -30.68 -6.14 -15.64
C THR A 695 -30.41 -5.27 -14.42
N VAL A 696 -29.24 -5.44 -13.80
CA VAL A 696 -28.87 -4.64 -12.62
C VAL A 696 -28.59 -3.20 -13.03
N ALA A 697 -29.11 -2.25 -12.25
CA ALA A 697 -28.99 -0.82 -12.51
C ALA A 697 -27.75 -0.19 -11.84
N VAL A 698 -27.23 -0.85 -10.81
CA VAL A 698 -26.04 -0.47 -10.05
C VAL A 698 -25.06 -1.63 -10.04
N GLN A 699 -23.78 -1.35 -9.77
CA GLN A 699 -22.80 -2.41 -9.59
C GLN A 699 -23.07 -3.17 -8.31
N ILE A 700 -22.83 -4.49 -8.32
CA ILE A 700 -22.93 -5.36 -7.15
C ILE A 700 -21.52 -5.84 -6.81
N VAL A 701 -21.03 -5.45 -5.63
CA VAL A 701 -19.67 -5.75 -5.15
C VAL A 701 -19.80 -6.33 -3.73
N PRO A 702 -19.94 -7.66 -3.60
CA PRO A 702 -19.97 -8.30 -2.30
C PRO A 702 -18.57 -8.43 -1.70
N TYR A 703 -18.45 -8.28 -0.38
CA TYR A 703 -17.24 -8.58 0.37
C TYR A 703 -17.45 -9.82 1.25
N PRO A 704 -16.60 -10.84 1.13
CA PRO A 704 -15.47 -10.99 0.20
C PRO A 704 -15.91 -11.31 -1.26
N PRO A 705 -15.00 -11.23 -2.27
CA PRO A 705 -13.64 -10.73 -2.22
C PRO A 705 -13.55 -9.21 -2.46
N GLY A 706 -14.66 -8.49 -2.62
CA GLY A 706 -14.64 -7.04 -2.78
C GLY A 706 -14.35 -6.54 -4.19
N ILE A 707 -14.69 -7.35 -5.19
CA ILE A 707 -14.53 -7.03 -6.62
C ILE A 707 -15.91 -7.11 -7.30
N PRO A 708 -16.11 -6.45 -8.46
CA PRO A 708 -17.41 -6.42 -9.10
C PRO A 708 -17.88 -7.82 -9.52
N LEU A 709 -18.96 -8.28 -8.87
CA LEU A 709 -19.68 -9.48 -9.28
C LEU A 709 -20.51 -9.18 -10.53
N MET A 710 -21.31 -8.11 -10.48
CA MET A 710 -22.11 -7.63 -11.60
C MET A 710 -21.95 -6.13 -11.81
N MET A 711 -22.00 -5.71 -13.07
CA MET A 711 -21.88 -4.32 -13.51
C MET A 711 -23.23 -3.79 -13.98
N PRO A 712 -23.47 -2.46 -13.88
CA PRO A 712 -24.68 -1.84 -14.43
C PRO A 712 -24.86 -2.21 -15.91
N GLY A 713 -26.03 -2.72 -16.26
CA GLY A 713 -26.36 -3.15 -17.62
C GLY A 713 -26.12 -4.63 -17.88
N GLU A 714 -25.64 -5.37 -16.89
CA GLU A 714 -25.53 -6.83 -16.96
C GLU A 714 -26.76 -7.52 -16.36
N LYS A 715 -27.01 -8.76 -16.78
CA LYS A 715 -28.00 -9.66 -16.16
C LYS A 715 -27.41 -11.03 -15.90
N ALA A 716 -27.97 -11.75 -14.93
CA ALA A 716 -27.68 -13.16 -14.70
C ALA A 716 -28.77 -14.01 -15.35
N GLY A 717 -28.47 -14.65 -16.48
CA GLY A 717 -29.35 -15.65 -17.11
C GLY A 717 -29.45 -16.94 -16.30
N ALA A 718 -30.33 -17.86 -16.72
CA ALA A 718 -30.56 -19.13 -16.03
C ALA A 718 -29.30 -20.00 -15.86
N ASP A 719 -28.35 -19.94 -16.80
CA ASP A 719 -27.05 -20.61 -16.75
C ASP A 719 -26.07 -19.99 -15.75
N LYS A 720 -26.39 -18.82 -15.20
CA LYS A 720 -25.57 -18.03 -14.26
C LYS A 720 -26.22 -17.90 -12.88
N LYS A 721 -27.12 -18.82 -12.54
CA LYS A 721 -27.85 -18.87 -11.26
C LYS A 721 -26.92 -18.84 -10.03
N ALA A 722 -25.69 -19.35 -10.15
CA ALA A 722 -24.68 -19.30 -9.09
C ALA A 722 -24.42 -17.89 -8.54
N ILE A 723 -24.54 -16.85 -9.37
CA ILE A 723 -24.45 -15.45 -8.94
C ILE A 723 -25.53 -15.11 -7.91
N VAL A 724 -26.78 -15.48 -8.20
CA VAL A 724 -27.92 -15.27 -7.31
C VAL A 724 -27.78 -16.14 -6.06
N ASP A 725 -27.39 -17.40 -6.23
CA ASP A 725 -27.24 -18.36 -5.12
C ASP A 725 -26.13 -17.95 -4.14
N TYR A 726 -25.08 -17.30 -4.63
CA TYR A 726 -24.04 -16.74 -3.77
C TYR A 726 -24.58 -15.60 -2.91
N LEU A 727 -25.28 -14.64 -3.50
CA LEU A 727 -25.89 -13.52 -2.76
C LEU A 727 -26.94 -14.01 -1.75
N LEU A 728 -27.73 -15.03 -2.10
CA LEU A 728 -28.69 -15.65 -1.17
C LEU A 728 -28.00 -16.41 -0.03
N ALA A 729 -26.86 -17.06 -0.29
CA ALA A 729 -26.07 -17.70 0.76
C ALA A 729 -25.52 -16.66 1.76
N MET A 730 -25.12 -15.48 1.28
CA MET A 730 -24.71 -14.36 2.14
C MET A 730 -25.89 -13.81 2.96
N GLU A 731 -27.04 -13.57 2.32
CA GLU A 731 -28.28 -13.15 3.01
C GLU A 731 -28.65 -14.11 4.14
N LEU A 732 -28.57 -15.43 3.87
CA LEU A 732 -28.87 -16.45 4.86
C LEU A 732 -27.89 -16.42 6.04
N PHE A 733 -26.59 -16.31 5.76
CA PHE A 733 -25.55 -16.24 6.77
C PHE A 733 -25.72 -15.02 7.67
N ASP A 734 -25.94 -13.83 7.10
CA ASP A 734 -26.20 -12.59 7.84
C ASP A 734 -27.43 -12.71 8.74
N GLY A 735 -28.45 -13.44 8.29
CA GLY A 735 -29.63 -13.73 9.09
C GLY A 735 -29.38 -14.67 10.27
N HIS A 736 -28.44 -15.60 10.15
CA HIS A 736 -28.10 -16.57 11.20
C HIS A 736 -27.06 -16.07 12.20
N PHE A 737 -26.22 -15.12 11.79
CA PHE A 737 -25.07 -14.64 12.56
C PHE A 737 -25.02 -13.09 12.66
N PRO A 738 -25.97 -12.46 13.38
CA PRO A 738 -25.93 -11.01 13.61
C PRO A 738 -24.65 -10.58 14.32
N GLY A 739 -24.02 -9.51 13.85
CA GLY A 739 -22.67 -9.09 14.26
C GLY A 739 -21.54 -9.64 13.36
N PHE A 740 -21.88 -10.47 12.37
CA PHE A 740 -20.97 -10.97 11.33
C PHE A 740 -21.50 -10.72 9.92
N GLU A 741 -22.33 -9.69 9.75
CA GLU A 741 -22.92 -9.37 8.45
C GLU A 741 -21.85 -9.00 7.41
N HIS A 742 -22.09 -9.41 6.17
CA HIS A 742 -21.24 -9.06 5.04
C HIS A 742 -21.44 -7.60 4.63
N ASP A 743 -20.34 -6.92 4.29
CA ASP A 743 -20.39 -5.60 3.66
C ASP A 743 -20.62 -5.77 2.15
N ASN A 744 -21.69 -5.17 1.64
CA ASN A 744 -22.11 -5.34 0.25
C ASN A 744 -22.40 -3.98 -0.37
N HIS A 745 -21.69 -3.66 -1.45
CA HIS A 745 -21.99 -2.45 -2.21
C HIS A 745 -22.98 -2.77 -3.34
N GLY A 746 -24.04 -1.96 -3.43
CA GLY A 746 -25.11 -2.11 -4.42
C GLY A 746 -26.25 -3.04 -3.97
N ILE A 747 -26.20 -3.51 -2.73
CA ILE A 747 -27.25 -4.30 -2.08
C ILE A 747 -27.78 -3.49 -0.90
N GLU A 748 -29.09 -3.30 -0.87
CA GLU A 748 -29.82 -2.69 0.25
C GLU A 748 -30.38 -3.81 1.14
N ILE A 749 -30.31 -3.66 2.45
CA ILE A 749 -30.79 -4.68 3.39
C ILE A 749 -32.08 -4.20 4.05
N GLU A 750 -33.20 -4.85 3.73
CA GLU A 750 -34.46 -4.67 4.46
C GLU A 750 -34.55 -5.72 5.57
N ARG A 751 -35.01 -5.34 6.76
CA ARG A 751 -35.24 -6.28 7.87
C ARG A 751 -36.72 -6.41 8.16
N ASP A 752 -37.19 -7.64 8.34
CA ASP A 752 -38.57 -7.90 8.75
C ASP A 752 -38.81 -7.58 10.23
N GLY A 753 -40.05 -7.76 10.71
CA GLY A 753 -40.40 -7.54 12.12
C GLY A 753 -39.70 -8.45 13.14
N GLN A 754 -38.99 -9.48 12.66
CA GLN A 754 -38.15 -10.39 13.45
C GLN A 754 -36.65 -10.09 13.27
N GLY A 755 -36.30 -9.03 12.53
CA GLY A 755 -34.92 -8.62 12.28
C GLY A 755 -34.20 -9.39 11.17
N ARG A 756 -34.88 -10.32 10.46
CA ARG A 756 -34.27 -11.13 9.41
C ARG A 756 -34.01 -10.28 8.16
N PRO A 757 -32.78 -10.32 7.60
CA PRO A 757 -32.44 -9.53 6.42
C PRO A 757 -33.09 -10.10 5.16
N THR A 758 -33.38 -9.22 4.21
CA THR A 758 -33.66 -9.53 2.81
C THR A 758 -32.81 -8.59 1.98
N TYR A 759 -31.95 -9.15 1.14
CA TYR A 759 -31.13 -8.40 0.22
C TYR A 759 -31.99 -7.91 -0.95
N LYS A 760 -31.86 -6.63 -1.23
CA LYS A 760 -32.55 -5.92 -2.30
C LYS A 760 -31.54 -5.32 -3.26
N VAL A 761 -31.84 -5.42 -4.55
CA VAL A 761 -31.01 -4.85 -5.62
C VAL A 761 -31.83 -3.91 -6.49
N TYR A 762 -31.19 -2.85 -6.98
CA TYR A 762 -31.77 -1.99 -7.99
C TYR A 762 -31.60 -2.62 -9.37
N VAL A 763 -32.71 -2.81 -10.06
CA VAL A 763 -32.76 -3.31 -11.42
C VAL A 763 -33.47 -2.32 -12.32
N VAL A 764 -33.23 -2.46 -13.60
CA VAL A 764 -33.90 -1.69 -14.62
C VAL A 764 -35.34 -2.20 -14.79
N LYS A 765 -36.32 -1.28 -14.86
CA LYS A 765 -37.73 -1.63 -15.13
C LYS A 765 -37.86 -2.32 -16.48
N GLN A 766 -38.56 -3.45 -16.50
CA GLN A 766 -38.89 -4.23 -17.70
C GLN A 766 -40.31 -3.94 -18.17
#